data_AF-A0A946RJ00-F1
#
_entry.id   AF-A0A946RJ00-F1
#
_cell.length_a   1.000
_cell.length_b   1.000
_cell.length_c   1.000
_cell.angle_alpha   90.00
_cell.angle_beta   90.00
_cell.angle_gamma   90.00
#
_symmetry.space_group_name_H-M   'P 1'
#
loop_
_entity.id
_entity.type
_entity.pdbx_description
1 polymer ?
#
loop_
_entity_poly.entity_id
_entity_poly.type
_entity_poly.pdbx_seq_one_letter_code
_entity_poly.pdbx_strand_id
1 'polypeptide(L)'
;YLNNGTFGCLTEGADYQTGLVPEMVFAIENHQFAPLTVIQWRNAFIDFSRAETVIRSLCKTPERIGLTRTMEKLDMSTFQLLSNNPVIKSSLGGPAAVKILWEVCQLPDFRQISDDEHIQLCSSIYHQITSDHNRISEDWMANLMKPLNNVTGNIDTLSTRIAHIRTLTYISNRPGWCENQKYWQSTTRNIEDKLSDALHEGLTKRFVSRRTSVLMRELRQKGKLMANIETDGSIYVEDHFIGTIEGFHFKEDEGAFGEDSKTLRNAATKVLADEIKRRAEEFNQADDSEISLIYGDPLIRSTINWRGVIVGRIVKGPSILTPKTLVQPTPVLQGDAYTMVQAKLDRWLDTQIGETLAPLFSLQEAVNGAKDDEGNERLTGMAKGIAFQILEKLGTIPRRLIAKDFKGVDSNGRFQIKKLGVWLGAASLYIPALLKPSPAQLRLLLWALFNDRDSLPDIPPAGLCTIKVDKDASRVFYEVSGYRVVGNNAVRLDMLERLANAAREVSMKGPFPMDADLMSLVGTSGDDFIEIMSYLGYITKHYSKDAAKEILARRQDLKVADEAINVKKVIKEVPAVKIVVEIKKENTDLPDKVILFTHKPQEIRRPNPINKSARIKNGNKPKLKSNTSQKKLSKKENRKSVSKPIPLDPDSPFALLAGLKEQLKSQK
;
A
#
# COMPACT_ATOMS: atom_id res chain seq x y z
N TYR A 1 10.93 68.08 5.82
CA TYR A 1 11.92 67.19 5.17
C TYR A 1 12.54 67.97 4.03
N LEU A 2 13.86 68.24 4.07
CA LEU A 2 14.59 69.11 3.14
C LEU A 2 15.88 68.45 2.61
N ASN A 3 15.96 67.12 2.69
CA ASN A 3 17.10 66.37 2.18
C ASN A 3 16.80 65.92 0.75
N ASN A 4 17.75 66.12 -0.16
CA ASN A 4 17.68 65.59 -1.51
C ASN A 4 17.64 64.05 -1.44
N GLY A 5 16.56 63.46 -1.97
CA GLY A 5 16.40 62.02 -2.12
C GLY A 5 16.26 61.63 -3.58
N THR A 6 16.55 60.38 -3.91
CA THR A 6 16.31 59.83 -5.24
C THR A 6 14.92 59.22 -5.34
N PHE A 7 14.31 59.30 -6.52
CA PHE A 7 13.04 58.66 -6.85
C PHE A 7 13.16 57.89 -8.17
N GLY A 8 12.27 56.94 -8.42
CA GLY A 8 12.31 56.08 -9.61
C GLY A 8 11.11 55.16 -9.72
N CYS A 9 11.04 54.41 -10.83
CA CYS A 9 9.94 53.50 -11.12
C CYS A 9 9.99 52.21 -10.28
N LEU A 10 8.82 51.67 -9.93
CA LEU A 10 8.69 50.32 -9.37
C LEU A 10 9.01 49.26 -10.44
N THR A 11 9.70 48.18 -10.06
CA THR A 11 10.22 47.12 -10.97
C THR A 11 9.16 46.38 -11.79
N GLU A 12 7.89 46.49 -11.42
CA GLU A 12 6.76 45.77 -12.02
C GLU A 12 5.77 46.72 -12.73
N GLY A 13 6.05 48.04 -12.75
CA GLY A 13 5.30 49.01 -13.55
C GLY A 13 5.72 49.01 -15.01
N ALA A 14 4.79 49.34 -15.92
CA ALA A 14 5.10 49.48 -17.36
C ALA A 14 6.25 50.48 -17.60
N ASP A 15 6.32 51.52 -16.77
CA ASP A 15 7.33 52.59 -16.83
C ASP A 15 8.70 52.18 -16.29
N TYR A 16 8.90 50.94 -15.83
CA TYR A 16 10.22 50.47 -15.39
C TYR A 16 11.23 50.37 -16.54
N GLN A 17 10.77 49.98 -17.73
CA GLN A 17 11.63 49.85 -18.91
C GLN A 17 11.82 51.19 -19.64
N THR A 18 10.79 52.05 -19.61
CA THR A 18 10.78 53.37 -20.28
C THR A 18 11.35 54.50 -19.41
N GLY A 19 11.37 54.32 -18.09
CA GLY A 19 11.69 55.38 -17.12
C GLY A 19 10.57 56.41 -16.96
N LEU A 20 10.75 57.34 -16.01
CA LEU A 20 9.86 58.49 -15.89
C LEU A 20 10.12 59.47 -17.05
N VAL A 21 9.05 59.94 -17.68
CA VAL A 21 9.13 60.98 -18.73
C VAL A 21 9.78 62.25 -18.16
N PRO A 22 10.71 62.92 -18.86
CA PRO A 22 11.42 64.10 -18.33
C PRO A 22 10.50 65.21 -17.79
N GLU A 23 9.33 65.39 -18.40
CA GLU A 23 8.29 66.33 -17.96
C GLU A 23 7.74 65.98 -16.56
N MET A 24 7.58 64.69 -16.25
CA MET A 24 7.15 64.20 -14.94
C MET A 24 8.24 64.39 -13.89
N VAL A 25 9.50 64.13 -14.25
CA VAL A 25 10.68 64.37 -13.39
C VAL A 25 10.74 65.86 -13.01
N PHE A 26 10.67 66.74 -14.01
CA PHE A 26 10.67 68.19 -13.81
C PHE A 26 9.48 68.65 -12.95
N ALA A 27 8.27 68.13 -13.18
CA ALA A 27 7.08 68.43 -12.40
C ALA A 27 7.22 68.02 -10.92
N ILE A 28 7.79 66.86 -10.64
CA ILE A 28 8.05 66.37 -9.28
C ILE A 28 9.11 67.22 -8.58
N GLU A 29 10.26 67.45 -9.22
CA GLU A 29 11.36 68.24 -8.64
C GLU A 29 10.93 69.68 -8.32
N ASN A 30 10.17 70.32 -9.20
CA ASN A 30 9.71 71.70 -9.05
C ASN A 30 8.32 71.83 -8.37
N HIS A 31 7.71 70.72 -7.94
CA HIS A 31 6.35 70.66 -7.38
C HIS A 31 5.27 71.31 -8.27
N GLN A 32 5.44 71.26 -9.59
CA GLN A 32 4.53 71.84 -10.58
C GLN A 32 3.51 70.80 -11.06
N PHE A 33 2.44 70.62 -10.28
CA PHE A 33 1.35 69.70 -10.61
C PHE A 33 0.17 70.43 -11.27
N ALA A 34 -0.49 69.78 -12.22
CA ALA A 34 -1.72 70.30 -12.82
C ALA A 34 -2.81 70.47 -11.75
N PRO A 35 -3.57 71.59 -11.75
CA PRO A 35 -4.61 71.81 -10.75
C PRO A 35 -5.75 70.79 -10.91
N LEU A 36 -6.21 70.23 -9.80
CA LEU A 36 -7.34 69.29 -9.78
C LEU A 36 -8.62 70.01 -10.24
N THR A 37 -9.11 69.67 -11.43
CA THR A 37 -10.30 70.27 -12.05
C THR A 37 -11.62 69.75 -11.48
N VAL A 38 -11.59 68.55 -10.89
CA VAL A 38 -12.76 67.86 -10.33
C VAL A 38 -12.39 67.20 -8.99
N ILE A 39 -13.22 67.41 -7.96
CA ILE A 39 -13.09 66.79 -6.64
C ILE A 39 -14.36 65.98 -6.33
N GLN A 40 -14.18 64.75 -5.85
CA GLN A 40 -15.31 63.92 -5.40
C GLN A 40 -15.87 64.45 -4.06
N TRP A 41 -17.17 64.71 -4.02
CA TRP A 41 -17.90 65.22 -2.88
C TRP A 41 -19.01 64.27 -2.42
N ARG A 42 -19.20 64.21 -1.10
CA ARG A 42 -20.28 63.49 -0.42
C ARG A 42 -20.92 64.41 0.60
N ASN A 43 -22.23 64.35 0.72
CA ASN A 43 -22.97 65.15 1.70
C ASN A 43 -22.63 64.73 3.14
N ALA A 44 -22.26 65.70 3.98
CA ALA A 44 -21.97 65.49 5.41
C ALA A 44 -23.23 65.57 6.30
N PHE A 45 -24.29 66.22 5.84
CA PHE A 45 -25.55 66.40 6.60
C PHE A 45 -26.55 65.32 6.20
N ILE A 46 -26.57 64.23 6.97
CA ILE A 46 -27.40 63.04 6.73
C ILE A 46 -28.65 63.08 7.62
N ASP A 47 -29.83 62.88 7.03
CA ASP A 47 -31.10 62.75 7.76
C ASP A 47 -31.37 61.29 8.14
N PHE A 48 -31.24 60.99 9.43
CA PHE A 48 -31.47 59.66 10.02
C PHE A 48 -32.94 59.37 10.37
N SER A 49 -33.90 60.23 9.99
CA SER A 49 -35.31 60.04 10.36
C SER A 49 -35.91 58.71 9.87
N ARG A 50 -35.51 58.23 8.68
CA ARG A 50 -35.83 56.90 8.12
C ARG A 50 -34.67 56.35 7.29
N ALA A 51 -34.70 55.06 6.94
CA ALA A 51 -33.67 54.49 6.07
C ALA A 51 -33.65 55.13 4.67
N GLU A 52 -34.82 55.43 4.11
CA GLU A 52 -34.95 56.06 2.79
C GLU A 52 -34.44 57.51 2.77
N THR A 53 -34.52 58.23 3.90
CA THR A 53 -33.98 59.60 4.01
C THR A 53 -32.46 59.61 4.06
N VAL A 54 -31.82 58.62 4.71
CA VAL A 54 -30.36 58.45 4.67
C VAL A 54 -29.87 58.28 3.23
N ILE A 55 -30.49 57.35 2.47
CA ILE A 55 -30.14 57.11 1.06
C ILE A 55 -30.34 58.39 0.23
N ARG A 56 -31.46 59.09 0.42
CA ARG A 56 -31.74 60.36 -0.26
C ARG A 56 -30.73 61.47 0.08
N SER A 57 -30.30 61.57 1.35
CA SER A 57 -29.27 62.52 1.80
C SER A 57 -27.91 62.21 1.20
N LEU A 58 -27.53 60.94 1.07
CA LEU A 58 -26.28 60.49 0.45
C LEU A 58 -26.28 60.71 -1.07
N CYS A 59 -27.45 60.55 -1.72
CA CYS A 59 -27.63 60.77 -3.16
C CYS A 59 -27.64 62.26 -3.59
N LYS A 60 -27.62 63.23 -2.66
CA LYS A 60 -27.63 64.66 -2.99
C LYS A 60 -26.46 65.00 -3.94
N THR A 61 -26.71 65.88 -4.90
CA THR A 61 -25.70 66.43 -5.82
C THR A 61 -25.03 67.68 -5.22
N PRO A 62 -23.74 67.91 -5.46
CA PRO A 62 -23.08 69.15 -5.05
C PRO A 62 -23.61 70.33 -5.87
N GLU A 63 -23.68 71.50 -5.23
CA GLU A 63 -24.13 72.77 -5.86
C GLU A 63 -22.96 73.61 -6.42
N ARG A 64 -21.72 73.26 -6.07
CA ARG A 64 -20.50 73.99 -6.46
C ARG A 64 -19.83 73.38 -7.69
N ILE A 65 -19.56 74.20 -8.71
CA ILE A 65 -18.80 73.82 -9.91
C ILE A 65 -17.42 73.28 -9.51
N GLY A 66 -16.98 72.21 -10.17
CA GLY A 66 -15.75 71.47 -9.84
C GLY A 66 -15.92 70.38 -8.78
N LEU A 67 -17.09 70.26 -8.16
CA LEU A 67 -17.44 69.09 -7.34
C LEU A 67 -18.30 68.12 -8.14
N THR A 68 -17.99 66.83 -8.07
CA THR A 68 -18.84 65.73 -8.58
C THR A 68 -19.24 64.81 -7.44
N ARG A 69 -20.40 64.16 -7.53
CA ARG A 69 -20.80 63.18 -6.51
C ARG A 69 -19.79 62.03 -6.48
N THR A 70 -19.35 61.61 -5.31
CA THR A 70 -18.58 60.37 -5.15
C THR A 70 -19.36 59.19 -5.77
N MET A 71 -18.63 58.25 -6.38
CA MET A 71 -19.20 56.96 -6.79
C MET A 71 -19.76 56.22 -5.56
N GLU A 72 -20.69 55.30 -5.81
CA GLU A 72 -21.23 54.46 -4.74
C GLU A 72 -20.11 53.63 -4.10
N LYS A 73 -20.07 53.63 -2.77
CA LYS A 73 -19.06 52.92 -1.96
C LYS A 73 -19.74 51.81 -1.16
N LEU A 74 -18.92 50.86 -0.71
CA LEU A 74 -19.34 49.68 0.06
C LEU A 74 -20.29 50.01 1.24
N ASP A 75 -20.08 51.15 1.91
CA ASP A 75 -20.93 51.58 3.02
C ASP A 75 -22.39 51.88 2.59
N MET A 76 -22.57 52.45 1.40
CA MET A 76 -23.87 52.82 0.85
C MET A 76 -24.61 51.63 0.23
N SER A 77 -23.90 50.73 -0.45
CA SER A 77 -24.50 49.49 -0.97
C SER A 77 -24.87 48.53 0.18
N THR A 78 -23.99 48.37 1.17
CA THR A 78 -24.26 47.59 2.40
C THR A 78 -25.48 48.14 3.14
N PHE A 79 -25.59 49.47 3.31
CA PHE A 79 -26.74 50.08 3.97
C PHE A 79 -28.05 49.86 3.19
N GLN A 80 -28.04 49.97 1.86
CA GLN A 80 -29.22 49.68 1.03
C GLN A 80 -29.67 48.22 1.13
N LEU A 81 -28.73 47.27 1.16
CA LEU A 81 -29.04 45.84 1.26
C LEU A 81 -29.55 45.49 2.67
N LEU A 82 -28.89 45.96 3.73
CA LEU A 82 -29.30 45.69 5.11
C LEU A 82 -30.63 46.39 5.49
N SER A 83 -30.87 47.62 5.05
CA SER A 83 -32.16 48.31 5.33
C SER A 83 -33.37 47.69 4.61
N ASN A 84 -33.14 46.96 3.51
CA ASN A 84 -34.17 46.17 2.84
C ASN A 84 -34.31 44.73 3.36
N ASN A 85 -33.36 44.23 4.17
CA ASN A 85 -33.45 42.91 4.78
C ASN A 85 -34.65 42.86 5.77
N PRO A 86 -35.60 41.91 5.64
CA PRO A 86 -36.79 41.85 6.49
C PRO A 86 -36.51 41.83 8.00
N VAL A 87 -35.43 41.16 8.42
CA VAL A 87 -35.09 41.01 9.84
C VAL A 87 -34.62 42.35 10.42
N ILE A 88 -33.68 43.02 9.76
CA ILE A 88 -33.18 44.34 10.17
C ILE A 88 -34.27 45.40 10.04
N LYS A 89 -35.06 45.36 8.96
CA LYS A 89 -36.18 46.30 8.76
C LYS A 89 -37.21 46.28 9.90
N SER A 90 -37.39 45.13 10.56
CA SER A 90 -38.25 45.02 11.76
C SER A 90 -37.68 45.68 13.02
N SER A 91 -36.35 45.84 13.12
CA SER A 91 -35.66 46.46 14.27
C SER A 91 -35.32 47.94 14.07
N LEU A 92 -35.55 48.50 12.88
CA LEU A 92 -35.38 49.94 12.58
C LEU A 92 -36.52 50.81 13.14
N GLY A 93 -36.78 50.72 14.45
CA GLY A 93 -37.89 51.37 15.16
C GLY A 93 -37.77 52.90 15.34
N GLY A 94 -36.67 53.54 14.95
CA GLY A 94 -36.51 54.99 15.05
C GLY A 94 -35.13 55.52 14.66
N PRO A 95 -34.92 56.85 14.72
CA PRO A 95 -33.73 57.50 14.15
C PRO A 95 -32.40 57.05 14.75
N ALA A 96 -32.39 56.67 16.03
CA ALA A 96 -31.20 56.12 16.69
C ALA A 96 -30.77 54.76 16.09
N ALA A 97 -31.73 53.86 15.83
CA ALA A 97 -31.45 52.56 15.22
C ALA A 97 -30.97 52.70 13.77
N VAL A 98 -31.55 53.63 13.01
CA VAL A 98 -31.10 53.98 11.64
C VAL A 98 -29.67 54.54 11.65
N LYS A 99 -29.33 55.40 12.62
CA LYS A 99 -27.97 55.94 12.80
C LYS A 99 -26.95 54.84 13.17
N ILE A 100 -27.31 53.93 14.07
CA ILE A 100 -26.45 52.79 14.43
C ILE A 100 -26.22 51.88 13.22
N LEU A 101 -27.27 51.54 12.45
CA LEU A 101 -27.11 50.76 11.22
C LEU A 101 -26.13 51.45 10.25
N TRP A 102 -26.27 52.76 10.06
CA TRP A 102 -25.33 53.54 9.23
C TRP A 102 -23.89 53.51 9.77
N GLU A 103 -23.68 53.68 11.08
CA GLU A 103 -22.36 53.59 11.70
C GLU A 103 -21.73 52.19 11.57
N VAL A 104 -22.54 51.14 11.55
CA VAL A 104 -22.09 49.75 11.30
C VAL A 104 -21.74 49.55 9.82
N CYS A 105 -22.51 50.08 8.88
CA CYS A 105 -22.18 50.03 7.45
C CYS A 105 -20.90 50.80 7.08
N GLN A 106 -20.41 51.70 7.95
CA GLN A 106 -19.12 52.37 7.78
C GLN A 106 -17.90 51.50 8.15
N LEU A 107 -18.09 50.23 8.50
CA LEU A 107 -17.00 49.29 8.76
C LEU A 107 -16.11 49.15 7.50
N PRO A 108 -14.80 49.44 7.55
CA PRO A 108 -13.91 49.24 6.41
C PRO A 108 -13.69 47.74 6.17
N ASP A 109 -13.89 47.28 4.93
CA ASP A 109 -13.40 45.97 4.53
C ASP A 109 -11.91 46.04 4.19
N PHE A 110 -11.07 45.78 5.19
CA PHE A 110 -9.64 45.59 4.98
C PHE A 110 -9.32 44.25 4.29
N ARG A 111 -10.26 43.31 4.27
CA ARG A 111 -10.02 41.90 3.94
C ARG A 111 -10.18 41.61 2.45
N GLN A 112 -10.85 42.50 1.71
CA GLN A 112 -11.18 42.34 0.28
C GLN A 112 -11.95 41.04 0.03
N ILE A 113 -12.92 40.77 0.90
CA ILE A 113 -13.77 39.58 0.85
C ILE A 113 -14.97 39.86 -0.06
N SER A 114 -15.72 38.83 -0.42
CA SER A 114 -17.03 38.96 -1.07
C SER A 114 -17.95 39.96 -0.33
N ASP A 115 -18.70 40.77 -1.09
CA ASP A 115 -19.65 41.75 -0.54
C ASP A 115 -20.64 41.08 0.45
N ASP A 116 -21.09 39.86 0.13
CA ASP A 116 -22.03 39.09 0.95
C ASP A 116 -21.50 38.80 2.36
N GLU A 117 -20.25 38.36 2.53
CA GLU A 117 -19.68 38.10 3.86
C GLU A 117 -19.47 39.39 4.65
N HIS A 118 -19.12 40.50 3.99
CA HIS A 118 -19.05 41.81 4.63
C HIS A 118 -20.44 42.26 5.14
N ILE A 119 -21.48 42.07 4.32
CA ILE A 119 -22.88 42.32 4.69
C ILE A 119 -23.30 41.44 5.88
N GLN A 120 -22.94 40.15 5.91
CA GLN A 120 -23.24 39.26 7.05
C GLN A 120 -22.52 39.67 8.34
N LEU A 121 -21.27 40.15 8.25
CA LEU A 121 -20.53 40.69 9.39
C LEU A 121 -21.22 41.94 9.95
N CYS A 122 -21.56 42.90 9.08
CA CYS A 122 -22.27 44.12 9.46
C CYS A 122 -23.66 43.82 10.05
N SER A 123 -24.41 42.89 9.46
CA SER A 123 -25.66 42.36 10.01
C SER A 123 -25.48 41.80 11.43
N SER A 124 -24.46 40.95 11.63
CA SER A 124 -24.17 40.31 12.92
C SER A 124 -23.80 41.31 14.01
N ILE A 125 -23.00 42.33 13.67
CA ILE A 125 -22.61 43.42 14.58
C ILE A 125 -23.83 44.26 14.95
N TYR A 126 -24.63 44.66 13.96
CA TYR A 126 -25.85 45.44 14.17
C TYR A 126 -26.84 44.70 15.08
N HIS A 127 -27.02 43.39 14.88
CA HIS A 127 -27.87 42.56 15.73
C HIS A 127 -27.37 42.50 17.18
N GLN A 128 -26.06 42.37 17.43
CA GLN A 128 -25.53 42.39 18.81
C GLN A 128 -25.72 43.76 19.49
N ILE A 129 -25.45 44.85 18.78
CA ILE A 129 -25.62 46.22 19.29
C ILE A 129 -27.10 46.58 19.52
N THR A 130 -28.03 45.94 18.82
CA THR A 130 -29.49 46.18 18.95
C THR A 130 -30.21 45.13 19.83
N SER A 131 -29.49 44.12 20.32
CA SER A 131 -30.00 43.13 21.28
C SER A 131 -30.03 43.70 22.70
N ASP A 132 -30.67 43.01 23.65
CA ASP A 132 -30.92 43.47 25.03
C ASP A 132 -29.67 44.00 25.78
N HIS A 133 -28.49 43.47 25.46
CA HIS A 133 -27.21 43.89 26.07
C HIS A 133 -26.62 45.18 25.47
N ASN A 134 -27.14 45.66 24.34
CA ASN A 134 -26.69 46.83 23.56
C ASN A 134 -25.18 46.87 23.22
N ARG A 135 -24.49 45.72 23.26
CA ARG A 135 -23.04 45.58 23.10
C ARG A 135 -22.66 44.25 22.47
N ILE A 136 -21.48 44.24 21.85
CA ILE A 136 -20.78 43.06 21.34
C ILE A 136 -20.21 42.29 22.53
N SER A 137 -20.52 40.99 22.60
CA SER A 137 -20.11 40.13 23.71
C SER A 137 -18.61 39.80 23.69
N GLU A 138 -18.03 39.57 24.87
CA GLU A 138 -16.61 39.21 25.00
C GLU A 138 -16.29 37.88 24.33
N ASP A 139 -17.17 36.88 24.43
CA ASP A 139 -16.99 35.57 23.77
C ASP A 139 -16.95 35.68 22.25
N TRP A 140 -17.76 36.55 21.64
CA TRP A 140 -17.75 36.75 20.19
C TRP A 140 -16.43 37.38 19.72
N MET A 141 -15.95 38.40 20.45
CA MET A 141 -14.65 39.02 20.21
C MET A 141 -13.48 38.03 20.39
N ALA A 142 -13.51 37.22 21.47
CA ALA A 142 -12.50 36.22 21.75
C ALA A 142 -12.41 35.16 20.63
N ASN A 143 -13.55 34.66 20.17
CA ASN A 143 -13.61 33.63 19.12
C ASN A 143 -13.07 34.13 17.78
N LEU A 144 -13.32 35.40 17.42
CA LEU A 144 -12.75 36.00 16.21
C LEU A 144 -11.24 36.27 16.30
N MET A 145 -10.71 36.56 17.50
CA MET A 145 -9.27 36.83 17.69
C MET A 145 -8.42 35.56 17.81
N LYS A 146 -8.97 34.46 18.36
CA LYS A 146 -8.26 33.20 18.59
C LYS A 146 -7.46 32.66 17.39
N PRO A 147 -7.99 32.62 16.14
CA PRO A 147 -7.21 32.16 14.97
C PRO A 147 -6.21 33.20 14.43
N LEU A 148 -6.33 34.48 14.84
CA LEU A 148 -5.49 35.58 14.34
C LEU A 148 -4.20 35.76 15.14
N ASN A 149 -4.19 35.36 16.41
CA ASN A 149 -3.02 35.42 17.30
C ASN A 149 -1.99 34.30 17.00
N ASN A 150 -1.57 34.18 15.73
CA ASN A 150 -0.53 33.26 15.30
C ASN A 150 0.34 33.92 14.22
N VAL A 151 1.65 33.94 14.44
CA VAL A 151 2.67 34.52 13.54
C VAL A 151 3.25 33.52 12.54
N THR A 152 2.85 32.24 12.56
CA THR A 152 3.34 31.25 11.58
C THR A 152 2.59 31.36 10.25
N GLY A 153 3.30 31.55 9.14
CA GLY A 153 2.73 31.56 7.80
C GLY A 153 3.66 32.20 6.76
N ASN A 154 3.24 32.17 5.49
CA ASN A 154 3.85 32.96 4.43
C ASN A 154 3.36 34.43 4.48
N ILE A 155 3.95 35.29 3.64
CA ILE A 155 3.62 36.73 3.55
C ILE A 155 2.11 36.96 3.34
N ASP A 156 1.46 36.16 2.49
CA ASP A 156 0.04 36.33 2.15
C ASP A 156 -0.90 35.97 3.31
N THR A 157 -0.62 34.87 4.03
CA THR A 157 -1.39 34.48 5.22
C THR A 157 -1.22 35.48 6.36
N LEU A 158 -0.01 36.06 6.54
CA LEU A 158 0.21 37.15 7.49
C LEU A 158 -0.56 38.42 7.08
N SER A 159 -0.51 38.81 5.80
CA SER A 159 -1.27 39.93 5.27
C SER A 159 -2.79 39.78 5.49
N THR A 160 -3.33 38.59 5.23
CA THR A 160 -4.75 38.27 5.46
C THR A 160 -5.12 38.38 6.95
N ARG A 161 -4.27 37.86 7.86
CA ARG A 161 -4.50 38.01 9.31
C ARG A 161 -4.43 39.47 9.77
N ILE A 162 -3.53 40.28 9.19
CA ILE A 162 -3.45 41.72 9.45
C ILE A 162 -4.71 42.46 9.01
N ALA A 163 -5.26 42.12 7.83
CA ALA A 163 -6.54 42.67 7.39
C ALA A 163 -7.71 42.32 8.34
N HIS A 164 -7.75 41.06 8.81
CA HIS A 164 -8.77 40.61 9.77
C HIS A 164 -8.63 41.34 11.12
N ILE A 165 -7.43 41.41 11.70
CA ILE A 165 -7.23 42.09 12.99
C ILE A 165 -7.50 43.59 12.90
N ARG A 166 -7.16 44.27 11.78
CA ARG A 166 -7.51 45.67 11.55
C ARG A 166 -9.01 45.95 11.59
N THR A 167 -9.80 45.01 11.09
CA THR A 167 -11.27 45.09 11.20
C THR A 167 -11.70 45.07 12.67
N LEU A 168 -11.09 44.21 13.49
CA LEU A 168 -11.37 44.11 14.92
C LEU A 168 -10.80 45.31 15.72
N THR A 169 -9.63 45.84 15.34
CA THR A 169 -9.06 47.09 15.86
C THR A 169 -10.01 48.26 15.61
N TYR A 170 -10.67 48.33 14.45
CA TYR A 170 -11.68 49.35 14.19
C TYR A 170 -12.91 49.18 15.10
N ILE A 171 -13.43 47.95 15.22
CA ILE A 171 -14.57 47.62 16.08
C ILE A 171 -14.28 47.95 17.55
N SER A 172 -13.11 47.58 18.09
CA SER A 172 -12.73 47.88 19.48
C SER A 172 -12.53 49.37 19.74
N ASN A 173 -12.19 50.16 18.72
CA ASN A 173 -12.12 51.63 18.81
C ASN A 173 -13.48 52.33 18.69
N ARG A 174 -14.57 51.66 18.29
CA ARG A 174 -15.90 52.29 18.26
C ARG A 174 -16.49 52.46 19.67
N PRO A 175 -16.86 53.70 20.08
CA PRO A 175 -17.27 53.99 21.45
C PRO A 175 -18.59 53.28 21.79
N GLY A 176 -18.61 52.59 22.92
CA GLY A 176 -19.80 51.91 23.44
C GLY A 176 -20.17 50.58 22.75
N TRP A 177 -19.48 50.17 21.69
CA TRP A 177 -19.80 48.92 20.97
C TRP A 177 -19.39 47.66 21.74
N CYS A 178 -18.24 47.66 22.42
CA CYS A 178 -17.77 46.51 23.20
C CYS A 178 -18.00 46.72 24.70
N GLU A 179 -18.14 45.64 25.46
CA GLU A 179 -18.20 45.66 26.94
C GLU A 179 -16.90 46.22 27.54
N ASN A 180 -15.80 45.47 27.45
CA ASN A 180 -14.49 45.89 27.95
C ASN A 180 -13.62 46.55 26.87
N GLN A 181 -14.02 47.75 26.45
CA GLN A 181 -13.44 48.42 25.29
C GLN A 181 -11.91 48.62 25.36
N LYS A 182 -11.37 49.02 26.53
CA LYS A 182 -9.92 49.26 26.70
C LYS A 182 -9.09 47.98 26.60
N TYR A 183 -9.59 46.87 27.16
CA TYR A 183 -8.95 45.57 27.03
C TYR A 183 -8.85 45.17 25.55
N TRP A 184 -9.97 45.17 24.83
CA TRP A 184 -10.00 44.77 23.42
C TRP A 184 -9.14 45.66 22.52
N GLN A 185 -9.07 46.98 22.75
CA GLN A 185 -8.14 47.88 22.05
C GLN A 185 -6.67 47.49 22.26
N SER A 186 -6.28 47.16 23.50
CA SER A 186 -4.90 46.75 23.80
C SER A 186 -4.56 45.38 23.19
N THR A 187 -5.51 44.44 23.21
CA THR A 187 -5.35 43.09 22.67
C THR A 187 -5.26 43.08 21.15
N THR A 188 -6.15 43.79 20.43
CA THR A 188 -6.11 43.84 18.96
C THR A 188 -4.84 44.51 18.48
N ARG A 189 -4.41 45.60 19.14
CA ARG A 189 -3.15 46.29 18.84
C ARG A 189 -1.93 45.37 19.03
N ASN A 190 -1.85 44.64 20.15
CA ASN A 190 -0.73 43.73 20.42
C ASN A 190 -0.60 42.62 19.37
N ILE A 191 -1.74 42.11 18.87
CA ILE A 191 -1.77 41.10 17.80
C ILE A 191 -1.38 41.75 16.45
N GLU A 192 -1.88 42.95 16.15
CA GLU A 192 -1.53 43.68 14.92
C GLU A 192 -0.05 44.05 14.86
N ASP A 193 0.54 44.52 15.96
CA ASP A 193 1.97 44.83 16.07
C ASP A 193 2.80 43.55 15.79
N LYS A 194 2.52 42.43 16.48
CA LYS A 194 3.22 41.14 16.29
C LYS A 194 3.13 40.59 14.86
N LEU A 195 1.96 40.65 14.25
CA LEU A 195 1.78 40.21 12.87
C LEU A 195 2.52 41.13 11.89
N SER A 196 2.55 42.44 12.16
CA SER A 196 3.26 43.43 11.34
C SER A 196 4.77 43.24 11.41
N ASP A 197 5.32 42.95 12.60
CA ASP A 197 6.73 42.62 12.79
C ASP A 197 7.12 41.34 12.03
N ALA A 198 6.32 40.26 12.16
CA ALA A 198 6.54 39.02 11.43
C ALA A 198 6.46 39.20 9.90
N LEU A 199 5.50 40.01 9.42
CA LEU A 199 5.39 40.38 8.01
C LEU A 199 6.61 41.19 7.55
N HIS A 200 7.10 42.14 8.37
CA HIS A 200 8.27 42.95 8.05
C HIS A 200 9.56 42.11 7.99
N GLU A 201 9.74 41.15 8.90
CA GLU A 201 10.84 40.20 8.86
C GLU A 201 10.78 39.32 7.60
N GLY A 202 9.60 38.80 7.26
CA GLY A 202 9.37 38.00 6.05
C GLY A 202 9.64 38.79 4.75
N LEU A 203 9.17 40.03 4.68
CA LEU A 203 9.46 40.95 3.57
C LEU A 203 10.96 41.25 3.48
N THR A 204 11.61 41.53 4.62
CA THR A 204 13.06 41.83 4.66
C THR A 204 13.88 40.65 4.14
N LYS A 205 13.56 39.41 4.57
CA LYS A 205 14.18 38.19 4.04
C LYS A 205 13.98 38.06 2.52
N ARG A 206 12.76 38.31 2.02
CA ARG A 206 12.46 38.27 0.57
C ARG A 206 13.22 39.36 -0.20
N PHE A 207 13.32 40.59 0.31
CA PHE A 207 14.05 41.67 -0.35
C PHE A 207 15.56 41.47 -0.37
N VAL A 208 16.15 40.98 0.73
CA VAL A 208 17.58 40.61 0.76
C VAL A 208 17.84 39.48 -0.23
N SER A 209 17.02 38.42 -0.21
CA SER A 209 17.09 37.32 -1.20
C SER A 209 16.99 37.83 -2.64
N ARG A 210 16.00 38.68 -2.98
CA ARG A 210 15.80 39.25 -4.33
C ARG A 210 16.97 40.13 -4.77
N ARG A 211 17.59 40.89 -3.86
CA ARG A 211 18.76 41.74 -4.17
C ARG A 211 20.02 40.89 -4.40
N THR A 212 20.21 39.85 -3.58
CA THR A 212 21.29 38.87 -3.77
C THR A 212 21.10 38.10 -5.08
N SER A 213 19.89 37.68 -5.44
CA SER A 213 19.65 36.98 -6.70
C SER A 213 19.78 37.86 -7.95
N VAL A 214 19.45 39.17 -7.88
CA VAL A 214 19.76 40.12 -8.98
C VAL A 214 21.27 40.36 -9.12
N LEU A 215 22.02 40.47 -8.02
CA LEU A 215 23.49 40.58 -8.07
C LEU A 215 24.12 39.28 -8.63
N MET A 216 23.63 38.11 -8.19
CA MET A 216 24.02 36.82 -8.74
C MET A 216 23.64 36.68 -10.21
N ARG A 217 22.53 37.27 -10.68
CA ARG A 217 22.14 37.29 -12.10
C ARG A 217 23.13 38.09 -12.96
N GLU A 218 23.71 39.17 -12.46
CA GLU A 218 24.78 39.90 -13.16
C GLU A 218 26.11 39.12 -13.17
N LEU A 219 26.47 38.41 -12.09
CA LEU A 219 27.63 37.50 -12.11
C LEU A 219 27.41 36.27 -13.01
N ARG A 220 26.21 35.66 -13.00
CA ARG A 220 25.83 34.49 -13.82
C ARG A 220 25.83 34.78 -15.32
N GLN A 221 25.65 36.03 -15.75
CA GLN A 221 25.85 36.38 -17.17
C GLN A 221 27.32 36.28 -17.64
N LYS A 222 28.27 36.08 -16.71
CA LYS A 222 29.71 35.89 -17.02
C LYS A 222 30.27 34.53 -16.58
N GLY A 223 29.47 33.62 -16.00
CA GLY A 223 29.96 32.34 -15.46
C GLY A 223 28.96 31.18 -15.56
N LYS A 224 29.47 29.96 -15.75
CA LYS A 224 28.67 28.73 -15.61
C LYS A 224 28.31 28.51 -14.14
N LEU A 225 27.02 28.34 -13.83
CA LEU A 225 26.59 27.84 -12.52
C LEU A 225 27.26 26.49 -12.23
N MET A 226 27.73 26.32 -10.99
CA MET A 226 28.18 25.03 -10.46
C MET A 226 27.17 24.52 -9.44
N ALA A 227 26.80 23.25 -9.56
CA ALA A 227 26.04 22.53 -8.56
C ALA A 227 26.93 21.43 -7.97
N ASN A 228 26.93 21.33 -6.64
CA ASN A 228 27.69 20.36 -5.88
C ASN A 228 26.72 19.43 -5.15
N ILE A 229 27.11 18.18 -4.95
CA ILE A 229 26.37 17.18 -4.18
C ILE A 229 27.25 16.74 -3.02
N GLU A 230 26.74 16.84 -1.79
CA GLU A 230 27.40 16.35 -0.59
C GLU A 230 27.24 14.83 -0.42
N THR A 231 28.07 14.21 0.41
CA THR A 231 28.09 12.74 0.58
C THR A 231 26.86 12.15 1.27
N ASP A 232 26.03 12.99 1.89
CA ASP A 232 24.72 12.65 2.45
C ASP A 232 23.59 12.63 1.38
N GLY A 233 23.86 13.11 0.16
CA GLY A 233 22.88 13.29 -0.90
C GLY A 233 22.20 14.67 -0.89
N SER A 234 22.68 15.65 -0.11
CA SER A 234 22.22 17.03 -0.17
C SER A 234 22.77 17.73 -1.43
N ILE A 235 21.90 18.42 -2.16
CA ILE A 235 22.24 19.07 -3.43
C ILE A 235 22.21 20.59 -3.28
N TYR A 236 23.31 21.24 -3.65
CA TYR A 236 23.49 22.69 -3.58
C TYR A 236 23.83 23.26 -4.96
N VAL A 237 23.27 24.42 -5.31
CA VAL A 237 23.70 25.23 -6.47
C VAL A 237 24.18 26.57 -5.94
N GLU A 238 25.46 26.89 -6.14
CA GLU A 238 26.07 28.13 -5.65
C GLU A 238 25.69 28.43 -4.18
N ASP A 239 25.99 27.45 -3.31
CA ASP A 239 25.75 27.43 -1.86
C ASP A 239 24.27 27.50 -1.41
N HIS A 240 23.31 27.37 -2.34
CA HIS A 240 21.88 27.25 -2.01
C HIS A 240 21.43 25.79 -2.04
N PHE A 241 20.94 25.28 -0.92
CA PHE A 241 20.32 23.96 -0.81
C PHE A 241 19.04 23.88 -1.67
N ILE A 242 18.88 22.80 -2.44
CA ILE A 242 17.73 22.58 -3.34
C ILE A 242 16.89 21.37 -2.90
N GLY A 243 17.50 20.40 -2.22
CA GLY A 243 16.84 19.18 -1.80
C GLY A 243 17.82 18.03 -1.61
N THR A 244 17.27 16.85 -1.32
CA THR A 244 18.04 15.64 -1.00
C THR A 244 17.68 14.50 -1.97
N ILE A 245 18.67 13.73 -2.40
CA ILE A 245 18.49 12.55 -3.25
C ILE A 245 18.64 11.23 -2.46
N GLU A 246 17.51 10.61 -2.12
CA GLU A 246 17.41 9.31 -1.46
C GLU A 246 17.30 8.20 -2.52
N GLY A 247 18.37 7.43 -2.73
CA GLY A 247 18.43 6.41 -3.80
C GLY A 247 18.26 7.04 -5.18
N PHE A 248 17.12 6.78 -5.83
CA PHE A 248 16.70 7.39 -7.11
C PHE A 248 15.55 8.41 -6.97
N HIS A 249 15.12 8.70 -5.75
CA HIS A 249 14.08 9.69 -5.46
C HIS A 249 14.72 11.03 -5.07
N PHE A 250 14.34 12.10 -5.76
CA PHE A 250 14.76 13.45 -5.42
C PHE A 250 13.62 14.17 -4.70
N LYS A 251 13.88 14.59 -3.46
CA LYS A 251 12.96 15.35 -2.62
C LYS A 251 13.38 16.81 -2.66
N GLU A 252 12.60 17.60 -3.40
CA GLU A 252 12.74 19.06 -3.47
C GLU A 252 12.43 19.72 -2.12
N ASP A 253 13.20 20.76 -1.77
CA ASP A 253 12.87 21.63 -0.64
C ASP A 253 11.88 22.74 -1.05
N GLU A 254 10.84 22.95 -0.26
CA GLU A 254 9.78 23.93 -0.54
C GLU A 254 10.27 25.39 -0.43
N GLY A 255 11.37 25.64 0.30
CA GLY A 255 11.99 26.95 0.46
C GLY A 255 12.96 27.34 -0.66
N ALA A 256 13.51 26.37 -1.39
CA ALA A 256 14.57 26.58 -2.38
C ALA A 256 14.12 27.27 -3.68
N PHE A 257 12.83 27.18 -4.03
CA PHE A 257 12.33 27.54 -5.36
C PHE A 257 11.55 28.87 -5.39
N GLY A 258 12.28 29.98 -5.33
CA GLY A 258 11.75 31.34 -5.52
C GLY A 258 11.42 31.73 -6.98
N GLU A 259 11.42 33.04 -7.28
CA GLU A 259 11.17 33.58 -8.63
C GLU A 259 12.17 33.06 -9.70
N ASP A 260 13.40 32.69 -9.30
CA ASP A 260 14.43 32.07 -10.16
C ASP A 260 14.35 30.53 -10.24
N SER A 261 13.29 29.92 -9.72
CA SER A 261 13.13 28.46 -9.60
C SER A 261 13.38 27.67 -10.89
N LYS A 262 13.05 28.21 -12.06
CA LYS A 262 13.20 27.51 -13.34
C LYS A 262 14.67 27.35 -13.77
N THR A 263 15.54 28.32 -13.47
CA THR A 263 16.97 28.24 -13.82
C THR A 263 17.73 27.36 -12.83
N LEU A 264 17.41 27.48 -11.53
CA LEU A 264 17.91 26.59 -10.47
C LEU A 264 17.48 25.14 -10.70
N ARG A 265 16.20 24.87 -10.99
CA ARG A 265 15.72 23.51 -11.31
C ARG A 265 16.38 22.95 -12.56
N ASN A 266 16.64 23.75 -13.59
CA ASN A 266 17.37 23.29 -14.78
C ASN A 266 18.84 22.96 -14.49
N ALA A 267 19.53 23.76 -13.66
CA ALA A 267 20.90 23.47 -13.23
C ALA A 267 20.97 22.20 -12.37
N ALA A 268 20.06 22.08 -11.39
CA ALA A 268 19.91 20.91 -10.54
C ALA A 268 19.60 19.66 -11.38
N THR A 269 18.63 19.71 -12.30
CA THR A 269 18.24 18.58 -13.18
C THR A 269 19.42 18.05 -13.99
N LYS A 270 20.32 18.94 -14.46
CA LYS A 270 21.49 18.52 -15.23
C LYS A 270 22.49 17.74 -14.37
N VAL A 271 22.79 18.21 -13.16
CA VAL A 271 23.73 17.53 -12.25
C VAL A 271 23.11 16.30 -11.60
N LEU A 272 21.79 16.33 -11.35
CA LEU A 272 20.98 15.16 -10.99
C LEU A 272 21.03 14.06 -12.05
N ALA A 273 21.02 14.38 -13.34
CA ALA A 273 21.10 13.37 -14.40
C ALA A 273 22.45 12.64 -14.40
N ASP A 274 23.56 13.37 -14.23
CA ASP A 274 24.90 12.79 -14.13
C ASP A 274 25.04 11.94 -12.84
N GLU A 275 24.51 12.39 -11.71
CA GLU A 275 24.52 11.64 -10.45
C GLU A 275 23.62 10.39 -10.47
N ILE A 276 22.41 10.49 -11.04
CA ILE A 276 21.51 9.34 -11.22
C ILE A 276 22.18 8.29 -12.12
N LYS A 277 22.91 8.71 -13.15
CA LYS A 277 23.69 7.79 -13.99
C LYS A 277 24.80 7.11 -13.18
N ARG A 278 25.57 7.86 -12.37
CA ARG A 278 26.58 7.30 -11.46
C ARG A 278 25.97 6.27 -10.49
N ARG A 279 24.84 6.59 -9.85
CA ARG A 279 24.12 5.69 -8.95
C ARG A 279 23.52 4.48 -9.66
N ALA A 280 23.07 4.61 -10.91
CA ALA A 280 22.60 3.49 -11.71
C ALA A 280 23.73 2.54 -12.13
N GLU A 281 24.91 3.09 -12.43
CA GLU A 281 26.14 2.31 -12.67
C GLU A 281 26.61 1.60 -11.39
N GLU A 282 26.61 2.29 -10.25
CA GLU A 282 26.92 1.71 -8.93
C GLU A 282 25.93 0.60 -8.57
N PHE A 283 24.62 0.83 -8.68
CA PHE A 283 23.60 -0.18 -8.41
C PHE A 283 23.71 -1.41 -9.32
N ASN A 284 24.06 -1.22 -10.60
CA ASN A 284 24.28 -2.34 -11.52
C ASN A 284 25.55 -3.15 -11.18
N GLN A 285 26.55 -2.53 -10.55
CA GLN A 285 27.77 -3.18 -10.07
C GLN A 285 27.66 -3.71 -8.62
N ALA A 286 26.66 -3.25 -7.85
CA ALA A 286 26.49 -3.61 -6.44
C ALA A 286 26.36 -5.12 -6.22
N ASP A 287 26.96 -5.62 -5.15
CA ASP A 287 26.83 -7.01 -4.73
C ASP A 287 25.37 -7.35 -4.39
N ASP A 288 24.95 -8.57 -4.68
CA ASP A 288 23.58 -9.03 -4.47
C ASP A 288 23.15 -9.06 -2.99
N SER A 289 24.11 -8.90 -2.06
CA SER A 289 23.92 -8.75 -0.61
C SER A 289 23.54 -7.33 -0.17
N GLU A 290 23.82 -6.29 -0.97
CA GLU A 290 23.38 -4.91 -0.70
C GLU A 290 21.90 -4.69 -1.03
N ILE A 291 21.31 -5.61 -1.79
CA ILE A 291 19.93 -5.59 -2.24
C ILE A 291 19.13 -6.59 -1.39
N SER A 292 17.95 -6.19 -0.93
CA SER A 292 17.12 -6.97 -0.02
C SER A 292 15.64 -6.90 -0.38
N LEU A 293 14.94 -8.01 -0.19
CA LEU A 293 13.48 -8.08 -0.34
C LEU A 293 12.83 -7.83 1.03
N ILE A 294 12.10 -6.73 1.14
CA ILE A 294 11.31 -6.39 2.31
C ILE A 294 9.86 -6.81 2.08
N TYR A 295 9.37 -7.73 2.91
CA TYR A 295 7.98 -8.16 2.88
C TYR A 295 7.08 -7.07 3.46
N GLY A 296 6.14 -6.57 2.64
CA GLY A 296 5.16 -5.56 3.03
C GLY A 296 3.91 -6.16 3.67
N ASP A 297 3.09 -5.29 4.28
CA ASP A 297 1.71 -5.60 4.64
C ASP A 297 0.76 -4.63 3.90
N PRO A 298 -0.10 -5.11 2.98
CA PRO A 298 -0.26 -6.50 2.53
C PRO A 298 0.94 -7.03 1.72
N LEU A 299 1.12 -8.36 1.74
CA LEU A 299 2.28 -9.07 1.19
C LEU A 299 2.59 -8.73 -0.29
N ILE A 300 1.55 -8.46 -1.10
CA ILE A 300 1.70 -8.04 -2.50
C ILE A 300 2.39 -6.68 -2.69
N ARG A 301 2.57 -5.88 -1.63
CA ARG A 301 3.29 -4.60 -1.64
C ARG A 301 4.77 -4.73 -1.21
N SER A 302 5.34 -5.93 -1.27
CA SER A 302 6.74 -6.16 -0.96
C SER A 302 7.68 -5.34 -1.86
N THR A 303 8.68 -4.71 -1.25
CA THR A 303 9.62 -3.79 -1.91
C THR A 303 11.02 -4.41 -2.04
N ILE A 304 11.77 -3.96 -3.04
CA ILE A 304 13.19 -4.26 -3.19
C ILE A 304 13.96 -3.02 -2.78
N ASN A 305 14.82 -3.18 -1.78
CA ASN A 305 15.59 -2.10 -1.18
C ASN A 305 17.09 -2.30 -1.44
N TRP A 306 17.79 -1.24 -1.85
CA TRP A 306 19.25 -1.18 -1.96
C TRP A 306 19.79 -0.31 -0.83
N ARG A 307 20.70 -0.86 -0.01
CA ARG A 307 21.26 -0.17 1.18
C ARG A 307 20.18 0.45 2.10
N GLY A 308 19.01 -0.19 2.18
CA GLY A 308 17.85 0.27 2.95
C GLY A 308 16.84 1.14 2.18
N VAL A 309 17.24 1.78 1.06
CA VAL A 309 16.35 2.66 0.27
C VAL A 309 15.56 1.87 -0.76
N ILE A 310 14.27 2.17 -0.94
CA ILE A 310 13.40 1.48 -1.91
C ILE A 310 13.81 1.84 -3.35
N VAL A 311 14.06 0.83 -4.18
CA VAL A 311 14.40 0.98 -5.61
C VAL A 311 13.28 0.48 -6.52
N GLY A 312 12.50 -0.50 -6.07
CA GLY A 312 11.40 -1.05 -6.83
C GLY A 312 10.48 -1.96 -6.03
N ARG A 313 9.56 -2.62 -6.72
CA ARG A 313 8.63 -3.61 -6.15
C ARG A 313 8.51 -4.82 -7.06
N ILE A 314 8.04 -5.94 -6.50
CA ILE A 314 7.75 -7.14 -7.27
C ILE A 314 6.32 -7.07 -7.81
N VAL A 315 6.13 -7.41 -9.09
CA VAL A 315 4.83 -7.42 -9.78
C VAL A 315 4.59 -8.77 -10.46
N LYS A 316 3.31 -9.08 -10.70
CA LYS A 316 2.86 -10.33 -11.32
C LYS A 316 3.49 -10.50 -12.71
N GLY A 317 4.21 -11.61 -12.89
CA GLY A 317 4.79 -12.02 -14.18
C GLY A 317 3.97 -13.10 -14.90
N PRO A 318 4.48 -13.65 -16.02
CA PRO A 318 3.75 -14.62 -16.84
C PRO A 318 3.53 -15.98 -16.16
N SER A 319 4.33 -16.35 -15.16
CA SER A 319 4.13 -17.56 -14.35
C SER A 319 4.36 -17.28 -12.87
N ILE A 320 3.89 -18.18 -11.98
CA ILE A 320 4.07 -18.03 -10.53
C ILE A 320 5.56 -18.00 -10.13
N LEU A 321 6.41 -18.76 -10.84
CA LEU A 321 7.85 -18.84 -10.55
C LEU A 321 8.70 -17.79 -11.29
N THR A 322 8.07 -17.01 -12.18
CA THR A 322 8.74 -15.93 -12.94
C THR A 322 7.94 -14.63 -12.78
N PRO A 323 7.98 -14.00 -11.58
CA PRO A 323 7.49 -12.64 -11.40
C PRO A 323 8.32 -11.64 -12.22
N LYS A 324 7.94 -10.37 -12.21
CA LYS A 324 8.76 -9.28 -12.76
C LYS A 324 9.06 -8.26 -11.67
N THR A 325 10.13 -7.48 -11.83
CA THR A 325 10.29 -6.26 -11.03
C THR A 325 9.66 -5.07 -11.73
N LEU A 326 9.30 -4.06 -10.96
CA LEU A 326 8.98 -2.73 -11.45
C LEU A 326 9.79 -1.73 -10.65
N VAL A 327 10.72 -1.03 -11.32
CA VAL A 327 11.43 0.13 -10.76
C VAL A 327 10.42 1.15 -10.25
N GLN A 328 10.70 1.77 -9.10
CA GLN A 328 9.86 2.83 -8.56
C GLN A 328 9.91 4.05 -9.50
N PRO A 329 8.77 4.53 -10.05
CA PRO A 329 8.79 5.66 -10.97
C PRO A 329 9.26 6.93 -10.26
N THR A 330 10.33 7.55 -10.75
CA THR A 330 10.78 8.87 -10.30
C THR A 330 10.99 9.80 -11.48
N PRO A 331 10.82 11.13 -11.33
CA PRO A 331 10.96 12.06 -12.45
C PRO A 331 12.35 12.08 -13.08
N VAL A 332 13.37 11.68 -12.30
CA VAL A 332 14.79 11.82 -12.63
C VAL A 332 15.37 10.56 -13.30
N LEU A 333 14.79 9.37 -13.03
CA LEU A 333 15.29 8.11 -13.56
C LEU A 333 14.62 7.79 -14.91
N GLN A 334 15.31 8.12 -16.01
CA GLN A 334 14.82 7.98 -17.38
C GLN A 334 15.84 7.29 -18.31
N GLY A 335 15.39 6.85 -19.49
CA GLY A 335 16.24 6.36 -20.57
C GLY A 335 17.12 5.14 -20.20
N ASP A 336 18.39 5.21 -20.56
CA ASP A 336 19.35 4.12 -20.35
C ASP A 336 19.53 3.77 -18.87
N ALA A 337 19.57 4.79 -17.99
CA ALA A 337 19.71 4.58 -16.55
C ALA A 337 18.53 3.79 -15.96
N TYR A 338 17.29 4.11 -16.36
CA TYR A 338 16.11 3.32 -15.98
C TYR A 338 16.25 1.86 -16.45
N THR A 339 16.69 1.66 -17.70
CA THR A 339 16.83 0.34 -18.32
C THR A 339 17.90 -0.51 -17.61
N MET A 340 19.01 0.10 -17.19
CA MET A 340 20.06 -0.56 -16.40
C MET A 340 19.55 -1.00 -15.02
N VAL A 341 18.86 -0.12 -14.29
CA VAL A 341 18.31 -0.42 -12.96
C VAL A 341 17.26 -1.54 -13.05
N GLN A 342 16.34 -1.47 -14.03
CA GLN A 342 15.36 -2.52 -14.29
C GLN A 342 16.03 -3.88 -14.60
N ALA A 343 17.05 -3.90 -15.45
CA ALA A 343 17.76 -5.13 -15.82
C ALA A 343 18.57 -5.76 -14.66
N LYS A 344 19.13 -4.95 -13.74
CA LYS A 344 19.77 -5.46 -12.51
C LYS A 344 18.73 -5.98 -11.51
N LEU A 345 17.60 -5.29 -11.34
CA LEU A 345 16.51 -5.75 -10.46
C LEU A 345 15.93 -7.09 -10.93
N ASP A 346 15.61 -7.23 -12.21
CA ASP A 346 15.07 -8.49 -12.76
C ASP A 346 16.09 -9.63 -12.61
N ARG A 347 17.37 -9.39 -12.93
CA ARG A 347 18.45 -10.39 -12.75
C ARG A 347 18.63 -10.80 -11.29
N TRP A 348 18.65 -9.83 -10.36
CA TRP A 348 18.78 -10.10 -8.93
C TRP A 348 17.59 -10.92 -8.42
N LEU A 349 16.37 -10.58 -8.83
CA LEU A 349 15.19 -11.31 -8.41
C LEU A 349 15.19 -12.75 -8.95
N ASP A 350 15.55 -12.94 -10.22
CA ASP A 350 15.70 -14.28 -10.82
C ASP A 350 16.75 -15.12 -10.07
N THR A 351 17.92 -14.54 -9.72
CA THR A 351 18.93 -15.21 -8.89
C THR A 351 18.37 -15.58 -7.51
N GLN A 352 17.76 -14.63 -6.78
CA GLN A 352 17.25 -14.87 -5.43
C GLN A 352 16.14 -15.94 -5.38
N ILE A 353 15.23 -15.93 -6.37
CA ILE A 353 14.19 -16.96 -6.50
C ILE A 353 14.84 -18.28 -6.91
N GLY A 354 15.79 -18.27 -7.84
CA GLY A 354 16.57 -19.42 -8.31
C GLY A 354 17.28 -20.15 -7.18
N GLU A 355 17.99 -19.44 -6.30
CA GLU A 355 18.70 -19.99 -5.15
C GLU A 355 17.74 -20.45 -4.04
N THR A 356 16.81 -19.58 -3.63
CA THR A 356 15.89 -19.87 -2.52
C THR A 356 14.93 -21.03 -2.83
N LEU A 357 14.50 -21.13 -4.10
CA LEU A 357 13.58 -22.16 -4.60
C LEU A 357 14.27 -23.16 -5.54
N ALA A 358 15.60 -23.32 -5.48
CA ALA A 358 16.36 -24.26 -6.30
C ALA A 358 15.75 -25.68 -6.40
N PRO A 359 15.15 -26.27 -5.34
CA PRO A 359 14.48 -27.57 -5.46
C PRO A 359 13.24 -27.57 -6.39
N LEU A 360 12.52 -26.44 -6.53
CA LEU A 360 11.41 -26.31 -7.48
C LEU A 360 11.92 -26.21 -8.92
N PHE A 361 12.99 -25.45 -9.16
CA PHE A 361 13.60 -25.38 -10.50
C PHE A 361 14.21 -26.72 -10.91
N SER A 362 14.90 -27.43 -10.02
CA SER A 362 15.41 -28.78 -10.29
C SER A 362 14.28 -29.77 -10.64
N LEU A 363 13.13 -29.66 -9.96
CA LEU A 363 11.93 -30.43 -10.29
C LEU A 363 11.35 -30.02 -11.66
N GLN A 364 11.31 -28.72 -11.96
CA GLN A 364 10.82 -28.17 -13.23
C GLN A 364 11.70 -28.60 -14.42
N GLU A 365 13.02 -28.54 -14.30
CA GLU A 365 13.98 -29.07 -15.28
C GLU A 365 13.72 -30.55 -15.56
N ALA A 366 13.61 -31.37 -14.51
CA ALA A 366 13.36 -32.80 -14.65
C ALA A 366 12.00 -33.10 -15.31
N VAL A 367 10.97 -32.31 -15.00
CA VAL A 367 9.65 -32.36 -15.66
C VAL A 367 9.71 -31.88 -17.11
N ASN A 368 10.59 -30.94 -17.45
CA ASN A 368 10.83 -30.48 -18.81
C ASN A 368 11.70 -31.46 -19.64
N GLY A 369 12.14 -32.58 -19.05
CA GLY A 369 12.93 -33.62 -19.73
C GLY A 369 14.44 -33.47 -19.61
N ALA A 370 14.93 -32.72 -18.62
CA ALA A 370 16.36 -32.67 -18.32
C ALA A 370 16.93 -34.07 -18.06
N LYS A 371 18.17 -34.27 -18.50
CA LYS A 371 18.91 -35.52 -18.36
C LYS A 371 19.80 -35.50 -17.12
N ASP A 372 20.12 -36.67 -16.59
CA ASP A 372 21.21 -36.83 -15.64
C ASP A 372 22.57 -36.94 -16.35
N ASP A 373 23.63 -37.02 -15.56
CA ASP A 373 25.03 -37.06 -16.04
C ASP A 373 25.34 -38.32 -16.87
N GLU A 374 24.47 -39.34 -16.79
CA GLU A 374 24.52 -40.60 -17.55
C GLU A 374 23.70 -40.52 -18.86
N GLY A 375 23.02 -39.39 -19.12
CA GLY A 375 22.23 -39.14 -20.33
C GLY A 375 20.80 -39.70 -20.30
N ASN A 376 20.35 -40.22 -19.16
CA ASN A 376 19.00 -40.74 -18.94
C ASN A 376 18.04 -39.61 -18.54
N GLU A 377 16.73 -39.75 -18.80
CA GLU A 377 15.74 -38.77 -18.33
C GLU A 377 15.61 -38.79 -16.80
N ARG A 378 15.77 -37.63 -16.15
CA ARG A 378 15.68 -37.51 -14.67
C ARG A 378 14.33 -37.96 -14.11
N LEU A 379 13.25 -37.86 -14.90
CA LEU A 379 11.90 -38.31 -14.56
C LEU A 379 11.21 -38.94 -15.77
N THR A 380 10.70 -40.16 -15.59
CA THR A 380 10.00 -40.91 -16.66
C THR A 380 8.55 -41.27 -16.27
N GLY A 381 7.72 -41.56 -17.28
CA GLY A 381 6.39 -42.16 -17.10
C GLY A 381 5.47 -41.43 -16.10
N MET A 382 4.84 -42.18 -15.19
CA MET A 382 3.92 -41.62 -14.17
C MET A 382 4.64 -40.75 -13.14
N ALA A 383 5.95 -40.95 -12.91
CA ALA A 383 6.71 -40.13 -11.96
C ALA A 383 6.79 -38.67 -12.44
N LYS A 384 6.99 -38.46 -13.74
CA LYS A 384 6.96 -37.15 -14.40
C LYS A 384 5.61 -36.44 -14.21
N GLY A 385 4.50 -37.16 -14.37
CA GLY A 385 3.15 -36.62 -14.18
C GLY A 385 2.85 -36.19 -12.73
N ILE A 386 3.38 -36.91 -11.74
CA ILE A 386 3.23 -36.55 -10.32
C ILE A 386 4.14 -35.39 -9.94
N ALA A 387 5.37 -35.35 -10.47
CA ALA A 387 6.27 -34.22 -10.31
C ALA A 387 5.66 -32.92 -10.89
N PHE A 388 4.99 -32.98 -12.04
CA PHE A 388 4.24 -31.87 -12.61
C PHE A 388 3.13 -31.37 -11.65
N GLN A 389 2.32 -32.27 -11.09
CA GLN A 389 1.29 -31.88 -10.10
C GLN A 389 1.88 -31.31 -8.80
N ILE A 390 3.06 -31.76 -8.37
CA ILE A 390 3.79 -31.19 -7.22
C ILE A 390 4.27 -29.77 -7.55
N LEU A 391 4.77 -29.55 -8.77
CA LEU A 391 5.24 -28.24 -9.24
C LEU A 391 4.09 -27.22 -9.33
N GLU A 392 2.94 -27.61 -9.90
CA GLU A 392 1.72 -26.77 -9.93
C GLU A 392 1.22 -26.36 -8.54
N LYS A 393 1.57 -27.13 -7.49
CA LYS A 393 1.22 -26.86 -6.09
C LYS A 393 2.41 -26.36 -5.26
N LEU A 394 3.39 -25.73 -5.91
CA LEU A 394 4.55 -25.08 -5.30
C LEU A 394 5.30 -25.98 -4.30
N GLY A 395 5.44 -27.27 -4.67
CA GLY A 395 6.25 -28.25 -3.95
C GLY A 395 5.54 -29.00 -2.82
N THR A 396 4.20 -28.93 -2.72
CA THR A 396 3.43 -29.69 -1.73
C THR A 396 2.14 -30.26 -2.33
N ILE A 397 1.80 -31.52 -2.06
CA ILE A 397 0.53 -32.11 -2.51
C ILE A 397 -0.04 -33.14 -1.50
N PRO A 398 -1.34 -33.13 -1.19
CA PRO A 398 -1.98 -34.20 -0.43
C PRO A 398 -1.89 -35.54 -1.18
N ARG A 399 -1.34 -36.59 -0.55
CA ARG A 399 -1.19 -37.92 -1.18
C ARG A 399 -2.53 -38.53 -1.60
N ARG A 400 -3.61 -38.17 -0.89
CA ARG A 400 -4.99 -38.57 -1.21
C ARG A 400 -5.46 -38.14 -2.61
N LEU A 401 -4.93 -37.05 -3.18
CA LEU A 401 -5.31 -36.59 -4.52
C LEU A 401 -4.68 -37.46 -5.61
N ILE A 402 -3.41 -37.83 -5.44
CA ILE A 402 -2.62 -38.63 -6.40
C ILE A 402 -2.59 -40.13 -6.08
N ALA A 403 -3.44 -40.61 -5.18
CA ALA A 403 -3.34 -41.98 -4.64
C ALA A 403 -3.46 -43.10 -5.69
N LYS A 404 -4.20 -42.84 -6.79
CA LYS A 404 -4.32 -43.77 -7.93
C LYS A 404 -3.04 -43.80 -8.75
N ASP A 405 -2.59 -42.62 -9.19
CA ASP A 405 -1.43 -42.46 -10.08
C ASP A 405 -0.15 -42.90 -9.35
N PHE A 406 -0.01 -42.53 -8.08
CA PHE A 406 1.11 -42.93 -7.22
C PHE A 406 1.22 -44.45 -7.02
N LYS A 407 0.10 -45.19 -7.12
CA LYS A 407 0.11 -46.66 -7.09
C LYS A 407 0.73 -47.26 -8.35
N GLY A 408 0.61 -46.57 -9.49
CA GLY A 408 1.19 -46.95 -10.77
C GLY A 408 2.66 -46.55 -10.95
N VAL A 409 3.23 -45.73 -10.06
CA VAL A 409 4.67 -45.43 -10.06
C VAL A 409 5.44 -46.65 -9.56
N ASP A 410 6.40 -47.07 -10.37
CA ASP A 410 7.32 -48.16 -10.11
C ASP A 410 8.41 -47.78 -9.10
N SER A 411 9.33 -48.72 -8.80
CA SER A 411 10.42 -48.47 -7.86
C SER A 411 11.42 -47.43 -8.37
N ASN A 412 11.70 -47.38 -9.67
CA ASN A 412 12.63 -46.41 -10.25
C ASN A 412 12.03 -45.00 -10.22
N GLY A 413 10.79 -44.82 -10.67
CA GLY A 413 10.12 -43.52 -10.62
C GLY A 413 10.02 -42.93 -9.20
N ARG A 414 9.85 -43.76 -8.17
CA ARG A 414 9.91 -43.32 -6.76
C ARG A 414 11.31 -42.91 -6.32
N PHE A 415 12.34 -43.62 -6.78
CA PHE A 415 13.74 -43.25 -6.52
C PHE A 415 14.11 -41.94 -7.22
N GLN A 416 13.72 -41.75 -8.49
CA GLN A 416 13.89 -40.51 -9.24
C GLN A 416 13.27 -39.30 -8.51
N ILE A 417 12.00 -39.40 -8.09
CA ILE A 417 11.32 -38.35 -7.32
C ILE A 417 12.06 -38.03 -6.00
N LYS A 418 12.56 -39.07 -5.30
CA LYS A 418 13.32 -38.90 -4.05
C LYS A 418 14.71 -38.27 -4.28
N LYS A 419 15.38 -38.57 -5.41
CA LYS A 419 16.67 -37.96 -5.81
C LYS A 419 16.52 -36.44 -6.01
N LEU A 420 15.35 -35.97 -6.45
CA LEU A 420 14.99 -34.55 -6.56
C LEU A 420 14.52 -33.91 -5.23
N GLY A 421 14.78 -34.54 -4.08
CA GLY A 421 14.50 -33.98 -2.76
C GLY A 421 13.04 -34.02 -2.31
N VAL A 422 12.14 -34.69 -3.05
CA VAL A 422 10.74 -34.87 -2.63
C VAL A 422 10.63 -35.98 -1.59
N TRP A 423 10.04 -35.66 -0.45
CA TRP A 423 9.65 -36.60 0.58
C TRP A 423 8.36 -37.34 0.21
N LEU A 424 8.39 -38.67 0.25
CA LEU A 424 7.26 -39.55 -0.09
C LEU A 424 6.49 -39.97 1.17
N GLY A 425 5.78 -39.01 1.77
CA GLY A 425 5.03 -39.20 3.02
C GLY A 425 3.80 -40.11 2.92
N ALA A 426 3.26 -40.49 4.07
CA ALA A 426 2.00 -41.21 4.21
C ALA A 426 0.78 -40.31 3.94
N ALA A 427 0.81 -39.04 4.35
CA ALA A 427 -0.31 -38.10 4.19
C ALA A 427 -0.12 -37.12 3.01
N SER A 428 1.12 -36.73 2.71
CA SER A 428 1.50 -35.75 1.69
C SER A 428 2.83 -36.09 1.01
N LEU A 429 3.00 -35.60 -0.22
CA LEU A 429 4.31 -35.50 -0.85
C LEU A 429 4.72 -34.02 -0.81
N TYR A 430 5.95 -33.72 -0.40
CA TYR A 430 6.45 -32.35 -0.31
C TYR A 430 7.98 -32.30 -0.37
N ILE A 431 8.56 -31.13 -0.63
CA ILE A 431 10.01 -30.93 -0.57
C ILE A 431 10.38 -30.30 0.79
N PRO A 432 11.14 -30.99 1.68
CA PRO A 432 11.42 -30.48 3.03
C PRO A 432 12.18 -29.15 3.06
N ALA A 433 13.08 -28.91 2.10
CA ALA A 433 13.83 -27.66 1.99
C ALA A 433 12.92 -26.42 1.85
N LEU A 434 11.74 -26.58 1.23
CA LEU A 434 10.76 -25.51 1.02
C LEU A 434 9.96 -25.16 2.28
N LEU A 435 10.02 -25.99 3.33
CA LEU A 435 9.38 -25.73 4.62
C LEU A 435 10.25 -24.87 5.56
N LYS A 436 11.44 -24.45 5.13
CA LYS A 436 12.25 -23.44 5.85
C LYS A 436 11.57 -22.06 5.75
N PRO A 437 11.76 -21.14 6.72
CA PRO A 437 11.03 -19.86 6.77
C PRO A 437 11.14 -19.02 5.49
N SER A 438 12.35 -18.75 4.98
CA SER A 438 12.56 -17.95 3.76
C SER A 438 11.88 -18.57 2.52
N PRO A 439 12.13 -19.85 2.16
CA PRO A 439 11.40 -20.51 1.06
C PRO A 439 9.88 -20.62 1.26
N ALA A 440 9.38 -20.65 2.49
CA ALA A 440 7.93 -20.64 2.76
C ALA A 440 7.32 -19.25 2.54
N GLN A 441 7.97 -18.18 3.03
CA GLN A 441 7.57 -16.80 2.81
C GLN A 441 7.62 -16.41 1.33
N LEU A 442 8.70 -16.76 0.62
CA LEU A 442 8.84 -16.45 -0.80
C LEU A 442 7.79 -17.17 -1.65
N ARG A 443 7.52 -18.47 -1.41
CA ARG A 443 6.44 -19.18 -2.12
C ARG A 443 5.07 -18.57 -1.84
N LEU A 444 4.84 -18.11 -0.61
CA LEU A 444 3.59 -17.44 -0.25
C LEU A 444 3.44 -16.09 -0.97
N LEU A 445 4.51 -15.29 -1.02
CA LEU A 445 4.55 -14.04 -1.79
C LEU A 445 4.24 -14.28 -3.27
N LEU A 446 4.94 -15.22 -3.92
CA LEU A 446 4.73 -15.56 -5.34
C LEU A 446 3.30 -16.04 -5.61
N TRP A 447 2.75 -16.89 -4.72
CA TRP A 447 1.37 -17.34 -4.81
C TRP A 447 0.36 -16.19 -4.66
N ALA A 448 0.54 -15.34 -3.65
CA ALA A 448 -0.34 -14.21 -3.39
C ALA A 448 -0.32 -13.20 -4.54
N LEU A 449 0.86 -12.88 -5.04
CA LEU A 449 1.10 -11.96 -6.16
C LEU A 449 0.50 -12.48 -7.47
N PHE A 450 0.62 -13.78 -7.77
CA PHE A 450 0.05 -14.34 -8.99
C PHE A 450 -1.49 -14.47 -8.93
N ASN A 451 -2.06 -14.66 -7.75
CA ASN A 451 -3.50 -14.82 -7.54
C ASN A 451 -4.22 -13.53 -7.11
N ASP A 452 -3.52 -12.38 -7.16
CA ASP A 452 -4.01 -11.04 -6.80
C ASP A 452 -4.71 -11.04 -5.42
N ARG A 453 -4.00 -11.54 -4.40
CA ARG A 453 -4.49 -11.72 -3.02
C ARG A 453 -3.97 -10.64 -2.08
N ASP A 454 -4.75 -9.58 -1.95
CA ASP A 454 -4.47 -8.45 -1.06
C ASP A 454 -4.64 -8.79 0.42
N SER A 455 -5.73 -9.49 0.77
CA SER A 455 -5.98 -9.92 2.16
C SER A 455 -5.53 -11.37 2.35
N LEU A 456 -4.58 -11.56 3.26
CA LEU A 456 -4.07 -12.83 3.74
C LEU A 456 -4.10 -12.85 5.27
N PRO A 457 -4.25 -14.02 5.91
CA PRO A 457 -3.96 -14.16 7.34
C PRO A 457 -2.49 -13.91 7.63
N ASP A 458 -2.19 -13.64 8.91
CA ASP A 458 -0.81 -13.53 9.41
C ASP A 458 0.03 -14.76 9.00
N ILE A 459 1.24 -14.49 8.50
CA ILE A 459 2.17 -15.54 8.11
C ILE A 459 2.54 -16.36 9.36
N PRO A 460 2.33 -17.69 9.37
CA PRO A 460 2.59 -18.50 10.56
C PRO A 460 4.03 -18.35 11.08
N PRO A 461 4.22 -17.98 12.36
CA PRO A 461 5.55 -17.89 12.96
C PRO A 461 6.37 -19.18 12.80
N ALA A 462 7.68 -19.02 12.63
CA ALA A 462 8.61 -20.14 12.50
C ALA A 462 8.61 -21.01 13.78
N GLY A 463 8.60 -22.33 13.61
CA GLY A 463 8.68 -23.29 14.72
C GLY A 463 7.33 -23.78 15.27
N LEU A 464 6.20 -23.13 14.96
CA LEU A 464 4.88 -23.63 15.35
C LEU A 464 4.54 -24.93 14.60
N CYS A 465 4.16 -25.96 15.36
CA CYS A 465 3.79 -27.27 14.81
C CYS A 465 2.33 -27.29 14.34
N THR A 466 1.46 -26.60 15.07
CA THR A 466 0.02 -26.45 14.77
C THR A 466 -0.43 -25.02 15.02
N ILE A 467 -1.30 -24.52 14.15
CA ILE A 467 -1.97 -23.22 14.27
C ILE A 467 -3.48 -23.40 14.10
N LYS A 468 -4.30 -22.48 14.63
CA LYS A 468 -5.73 -22.46 14.35
C LYS A 468 -5.98 -21.95 12.93
N VAL A 469 -7.00 -22.49 12.28
CA VAL A 469 -7.40 -22.08 10.92
C VAL A 469 -8.37 -20.92 11.01
N ASP A 470 -8.02 -19.83 10.34
CA ASP A 470 -8.95 -18.77 10.01
C ASP A 470 -9.98 -19.32 8.99
N LYS A 471 -11.26 -19.07 9.26
CA LYS A 471 -12.37 -19.61 8.48
C LYS A 471 -12.55 -18.91 7.14
N ASP A 472 -12.11 -17.65 7.05
CA ASP A 472 -12.22 -16.83 5.84
C ASP A 472 -10.99 -17.01 4.92
N ALA A 473 -9.93 -17.65 5.44
CA ALA A 473 -8.71 -17.96 4.72
C ALA A 473 -8.87 -19.09 3.69
N SER A 474 -8.25 -18.92 2.52
CA SER A 474 -8.14 -20.00 1.53
C SER A 474 -7.29 -21.15 2.06
N ARG A 475 -7.75 -22.40 1.93
CA ARG A 475 -6.95 -23.58 2.30
C ARG A 475 -5.60 -23.67 1.58
N VAL A 476 -5.50 -23.05 0.40
CA VAL A 476 -4.27 -23.02 -0.41
C VAL A 476 -3.17 -22.17 0.26
N PHE A 477 -3.52 -21.14 1.03
CA PHE A 477 -2.58 -20.35 1.84
C PHE A 477 -1.77 -21.29 2.75
N TYR A 478 -2.46 -22.09 3.57
CA TYR A 478 -1.84 -23.04 4.47
C TYR A 478 -0.96 -24.07 3.73
N GLU A 479 -1.44 -24.62 2.60
CA GLU A 479 -0.67 -25.59 1.82
C GLU A 479 0.64 -24.99 1.27
N VAL A 480 0.59 -23.77 0.73
CA VAL A 480 1.79 -23.06 0.24
C VAL A 480 2.73 -22.72 1.41
N SER A 481 2.22 -22.24 2.54
CA SER A 481 2.99 -21.99 3.77
C SER A 481 3.57 -23.26 4.42
N GLY A 482 3.25 -24.46 3.94
CA GLY A 482 3.82 -25.72 4.43
C GLY A 482 3.03 -26.40 5.55
N TYR A 483 1.76 -26.06 5.70
CA TYR A 483 0.81 -26.63 6.65
C TYR A 483 -0.31 -27.40 5.91
N ARG A 484 -0.97 -28.32 6.60
CA ARG A 484 -2.17 -29.00 6.13
C ARG A 484 -3.34 -28.70 7.06
N VAL A 485 -4.39 -28.12 6.49
CA VAL A 485 -5.69 -27.95 7.16
C VAL A 485 -6.27 -29.32 7.52
N VAL A 486 -6.51 -29.54 8.81
CA VAL A 486 -7.12 -30.71 9.42
C VAL A 486 -8.11 -30.25 10.48
N GLY A 487 -9.40 -30.42 10.20
CA GLY A 487 -10.46 -29.92 11.08
C GLY A 487 -10.38 -28.40 11.25
N ASN A 488 -10.33 -27.93 12.50
CA ASN A 488 -10.16 -26.50 12.83
C ASN A 488 -8.69 -26.04 12.93
N ASN A 489 -7.73 -26.91 12.62
CA ASN A 489 -6.30 -26.69 12.80
C ASN A 489 -5.55 -26.79 11.46
N ALA A 490 -4.35 -26.19 11.39
CA ALA A 490 -3.41 -26.43 10.33
C ALA A 490 -2.10 -26.95 10.94
N VAL A 491 -1.72 -28.18 10.56
CA VAL A 491 -0.55 -28.88 11.09
C VAL A 491 0.59 -28.82 10.09
N ARG A 492 1.80 -28.50 10.54
CA ARG A 492 3.00 -28.42 9.70
C ARG A 492 3.31 -29.78 9.07
N LEU A 493 3.62 -29.78 7.76
CA LEU A 493 3.68 -31.02 6.96
C LEU A 493 4.72 -32.04 7.45
N ASP A 494 5.88 -31.60 7.93
CA ASP A 494 6.93 -32.47 8.47
C ASP A 494 6.55 -33.12 9.81
N MET A 495 5.87 -32.39 10.69
CA MET A 495 5.34 -32.93 11.94
C MET A 495 4.15 -33.87 11.71
N LEU A 496 3.30 -33.58 10.73
CA LEU A 496 2.21 -34.47 10.33
C LEU A 496 2.74 -35.82 9.80
N GLU A 497 3.81 -35.83 9.02
CA GLU A 497 4.45 -37.08 8.58
C GLU A 497 5.20 -37.81 9.69
N ARG A 498 5.84 -37.09 10.62
CA ARG A 498 6.44 -37.68 11.82
C ARG A 498 5.38 -38.39 12.66
N LEU A 499 4.24 -37.73 12.93
CA LEU A 499 3.10 -38.34 13.61
C LEU A 499 2.58 -39.55 12.82
N ALA A 500 2.43 -39.46 11.50
CA ALA A 500 1.94 -40.56 10.67
C ALA A 500 2.83 -41.81 10.74
N ASN A 501 4.15 -41.63 10.76
CA ASN A 501 5.12 -42.72 10.92
C ASN A 501 5.10 -43.31 12.33
N ALA A 502 5.16 -42.48 13.37
CA ALA A 502 5.12 -42.93 14.76
C ALA A 502 3.80 -43.66 15.09
N ALA A 503 2.66 -43.09 14.69
CA ALA A 503 1.35 -43.73 14.82
C ALA A 503 1.27 -45.07 14.09
N ARG A 504 1.94 -45.21 12.92
CA ARG A 504 1.98 -46.47 12.17
C ARG A 504 2.75 -47.54 12.93
N GLU A 505 3.95 -47.24 13.45
CA GLU A 505 4.74 -48.18 14.25
C GLU A 505 3.98 -48.63 15.51
N VAL A 506 3.37 -47.68 16.22
CA VAL A 506 2.53 -47.93 17.40
C VAL A 506 1.28 -48.76 17.04
N SER A 507 0.70 -48.55 15.85
CA SER A 507 -0.47 -49.29 15.36
C SER A 507 -0.17 -50.72 14.91
N MET A 508 1.08 -51.08 14.57
CA MET A 508 1.43 -52.46 14.23
C MET A 508 1.21 -53.41 15.41
N LYS A 509 1.28 -52.89 16.65
CA LYS A 509 1.02 -53.63 17.90
C LYS A 509 -0.47 -53.72 18.27
N GLY A 510 -1.38 -53.32 17.36
CA GLY A 510 -2.82 -53.31 17.58
C GLY A 510 -3.39 -51.92 17.94
N PRO A 511 -4.60 -51.83 18.52
CA PRO A 511 -5.20 -50.57 18.97
C PRO A 511 -4.33 -49.87 20.02
N PHE A 512 -4.30 -48.54 20.08
CA PHE A 512 -3.43 -47.80 21.00
C PHE A 512 -4.12 -46.56 21.60
N PRO A 513 -3.77 -46.14 22.83
CA PRO A 513 -4.38 -44.98 23.48
C PRO A 513 -3.86 -43.66 22.89
N MET A 514 -4.39 -42.54 23.38
CA MET A 514 -3.75 -41.23 23.20
C MET A 514 -2.43 -41.24 23.97
N ASP A 515 -1.32 -41.35 23.23
CA ASP A 515 0.03 -41.38 23.79
C ASP A 515 0.58 -39.95 23.93
N ALA A 516 1.24 -39.66 25.05
CA ALA A 516 1.78 -38.32 25.33
C ALA A 516 2.86 -37.94 24.32
N ASP A 517 3.69 -38.90 23.92
CA ASP A 517 4.75 -38.73 22.92
C ASP A 517 4.17 -38.33 21.55
N LEU A 518 3.03 -38.94 21.17
CA LEU A 518 2.35 -38.63 19.90
C LEU A 518 1.67 -37.26 19.91
N MET A 519 1.10 -36.85 21.04
CA MET A 519 0.53 -35.49 21.22
C MET A 519 1.62 -34.42 21.18
N SER A 520 2.78 -34.68 21.81
CA SER A 520 3.93 -33.77 21.84
C SER A 520 4.48 -33.44 20.45
N LEU A 521 4.48 -34.39 19.50
CA LEU A 521 4.94 -34.18 18.12
C LEU A 521 4.15 -33.09 17.36
N VAL A 522 2.90 -32.84 17.73
CA VAL A 522 2.01 -31.92 17.02
C VAL A 522 1.56 -30.74 17.90
N GLY A 523 1.86 -30.78 19.20
CA GLY A 523 1.53 -29.71 20.15
C GLY A 523 0.02 -29.57 20.39
N THR A 524 -0.75 -30.64 20.24
CA THR A 524 -2.21 -30.66 20.41
C THR A 524 -2.65 -31.84 21.25
N SER A 525 -3.79 -31.70 21.93
CA SER A 525 -4.39 -32.73 22.78
C SER A 525 -5.92 -32.71 22.65
N GLY A 526 -6.61 -33.68 23.26
CA GLY A 526 -8.07 -33.76 23.23
C GLY A 526 -8.65 -33.91 21.82
N ASP A 527 -9.76 -33.22 21.55
CA ASP A 527 -10.51 -33.35 20.30
C ASP A 527 -9.71 -32.91 19.06
N ASP A 528 -8.87 -31.88 19.18
CA ASP A 528 -7.96 -31.44 18.10
C ASP A 528 -7.04 -32.58 17.63
N PHE A 529 -6.52 -33.37 18.58
CA PHE A 529 -5.68 -34.54 18.28
C PHE A 529 -6.48 -35.68 17.66
N ILE A 530 -7.75 -35.88 18.07
CA ILE A 530 -8.66 -36.86 17.45
C ILE A 530 -8.92 -36.50 15.98
N GLU A 531 -9.15 -35.22 15.65
CA GLU A 531 -9.33 -34.76 14.26
C GLU A 531 -8.08 -35.06 13.41
N ILE A 532 -6.88 -34.82 13.96
CA ILE A 532 -5.60 -35.09 13.29
C ILE A 532 -5.40 -36.58 13.04
N MET A 533 -5.67 -37.42 14.03
CA MET A 533 -5.58 -38.88 13.89
C MET A 533 -6.62 -39.44 12.92
N SER A 534 -7.84 -38.88 12.90
CA SER A 534 -8.90 -39.20 11.92
C SER A 534 -8.47 -38.87 10.48
N TYR A 535 -7.83 -37.71 10.26
CA TYR A 535 -7.28 -37.35 8.94
C TYR A 535 -6.20 -38.35 8.47
N LEU A 536 -5.40 -38.87 9.39
CA LEU A 536 -4.40 -39.92 9.11
C LEU A 536 -4.99 -41.34 8.93
N GLY A 537 -6.32 -41.52 9.07
CA GLY A 537 -7.01 -42.80 8.88
C GLY A 537 -7.19 -43.65 10.15
N TYR A 538 -6.94 -43.09 11.33
CA TYR A 538 -7.19 -43.75 12.61
C TYR A 538 -8.56 -43.38 13.16
N ILE A 539 -9.36 -44.39 13.53
CA ILE A 539 -10.69 -44.19 14.10
C ILE A 539 -10.66 -44.53 15.59
N THR A 540 -11.18 -43.61 16.40
CA THR A 540 -11.44 -43.81 17.83
C THR A 540 -12.52 -44.86 18.05
N LYS A 541 -12.23 -45.85 18.90
CA LYS A 541 -13.22 -46.79 19.43
C LYS A 541 -13.19 -46.74 20.95
N HIS A 542 -14.37 -46.78 21.56
CA HIS A 542 -14.50 -46.94 23.01
C HIS A 542 -14.45 -48.43 23.35
N TYR A 543 -13.58 -48.80 24.28
CA TYR A 543 -13.49 -50.12 24.89
C TYR A 543 -13.90 -50.03 26.36
N SER A 544 -14.49 -51.11 26.90
CA SER A 544 -14.72 -51.26 28.33
C SER A 544 -13.38 -51.34 29.09
N LYS A 545 -13.38 -50.98 30.38
CA LYS A 545 -12.19 -50.96 31.26
C LYS A 545 -11.38 -52.27 31.19
N ASP A 546 -12.04 -53.43 31.17
CA ASP A 546 -11.37 -54.73 31.12
C ASP A 546 -10.78 -55.07 29.74
N ALA A 547 -11.55 -54.86 28.66
CA ALA A 547 -11.08 -55.08 27.29
C ALA A 547 -9.91 -54.13 26.92
N ALA A 548 -9.93 -52.90 27.45
CA ALA A 548 -8.83 -51.97 27.29
C ALA A 548 -7.57 -52.44 28.05
N LYS A 549 -7.70 -52.93 29.29
CA LYS A 549 -6.57 -53.50 30.06
C LYS A 549 -5.94 -54.70 29.34
N GLU A 550 -6.74 -55.62 28.80
CA GLU A 550 -6.22 -56.77 28.05
C GLU A 550 -5.42 -56.36 26.80
N ILE A 551 -5.95 -55.41 26.02
CA ILE A 551 -5.26 -54.87 24.83
C ILE A 551 -3.96 -54.16 25.22
N LEU A 552 -3.95 -53.39 26.32
CA LEU A 552 -2.77 -52.66 26.79
C LEU A 552 -1.69 -53.61 27.36
N ALA A 553 -2.09 -54.66 28.11
CA ALA A 553 -1.17 -55.68 28.62
C ALA A 553 -0.47 -56.41 27.46
N ARG A 554 -1.24 -56.91 26.48
CA ARG A 554 -0.70 -57.56 25.28
C ARG A 554 0.28 -56.68 24.49
N ARG A 555 0.12 -55.35 24.56
CA ARG A 555 1.06 -54.38 23.95
C ARG A 555 2.32 -54.17 24.77
N GLN A 556 2.26 -54.24 26.10
CA GLN A 556 3.44 -54.20 26.95
C GLN A 556 4.31 -55.43 26.70
N ASP A 557 3.72 -56.63 26.59
CA ASP A 557 4.44 -57.86 26.23
C ASP A 557 5.16 -57.73 24.88
N LEU A 558 4.50 -57.12 23.88
CA LEU A 558 5.09 -56.81 22.57
C LEU A 558 6.12 -55.67 22.59
N LYS A 559 6.11 -54.75 23.58
CA LYS A 559 7.19 -53.78 23.78
C LYS A 559 8.42 -54.46 24.38
N VAL A 560 8.24 -55.24 25.46
CA VAL A 560 9.31 -55.99 26.12
C VAL A 560 9.98 -57.00 25.18
N ALA A 561 9.20 -57.66 24.31
CA ALA A 561 9.75 -58.56 23.28
C ALA A 561 10.63 -57.83 22.26
N ASP A 562 10.17 -56.69 21.71
CA ASP A 562 10.95 -55.90 20.76
C ASP A 562 12.22 -55.31 21.40
N GLU A 563 12.12 -54.81 22.64
CA GLU A 563 13.28 -54.29 23.39
C GLU A 563 14.29 -55.41 23.67
N ALA A 564 13.85 -56.60 24.06
CA ALA A 564 14.73 -57.76 24.23
C ALA A 564 15.39 -58.23 22.91
N ILE A 565 14.69 -58.10 21.78
CA ILE A 565 15.26 -58.37 20.45
C ILE A 565 16.28 -57.31 20.06
N ASN A 566 16.00 -56.03 20.31
CA ASN A 566 16.90 -54.93 19.96
C ASN A 566 18.16 -54.94 20.84
N VAL A 567 18.02 -55.20 22.14
CA VAL A 567 19.14 -55.42 23.08
C VAL A 567 19.99 -56.62 22.65
N LYS A 568 19.39 -57.75 22.21
CA LYS A 568 20.14 -58.87 21.61
C LYS A 568 20.83 -58.53 20.29
N LYS A 569 20.35 -57.52 19.55
CA LYS A 569 20.96 -57.03 18.31
C LYS A 569 22.18 -56.15 18.61
N VAL A 570 22.07 -55.28 19.62
CA VAL A 570 23.16 -54.40 20.11
C VAL A 570 24.26 -55.21 20.83
N ILE A 571 23.90 -56.22 21.62
CA ILE A 571 24.87 -57.09 22.34
C ILE A 571 25.75 -57.93 21.38
N LYS A 572 25.40 -58.03 20.08
CA LYS A 572 26.27 -58.68 19.09
C LYS A 572 27.52 -57.88 18.70
N GLU A 573 27.63 -56.61 19.09
CA GLU A 573 28.77 -55.75 18.70
C GLU A 573 29.70 -55.34 19.86
N VAL A 574 29.35 -55.61 21.14
CA VAL A 574 30.21 -55.32 22.31
C VAL A 574 29.99 -56.38 23.42
N PRO A 575 31.04 -56.91 24.08
CA PRO A 575 30.89 -57.92 25.12
C PRO A 575 30.35 -57.36 26.46
N ALA A 576 29.21 -57.90 26.87
CA ALA A 576 28.75 -58.13 28.24
C ALA A 576 29.01 -57.05 29.34
N VAL A 577 28.04 -56.15 29.51
CA VAL A 577 27.71 -55.57 30.84
C VAL A 577 26.26 -55.92 31.17
N LYS A 578 26.01 -56.52 32.34
CA LYS A 578 24.65 -56.80 32.82
C LYS A 578 24.03 -55.53 33.38
N ILE A 579 23.13 -54.90 32.63
CA ILE A 579 22.25 -53.84 33.13
C ILE A 579 20.93 -54.49 33.54
N VAL A 580 20.60 -54.45 34.82
CA VAL A 580 19.29 -54.86 35.35
C VAL A 580 18.36 -53.66 35.26
N VAL A 581 17.31 -53.76 34.45
CA VAL A 581 16.29 -52.71 34.32
C VAL A 581 15.10 -53.07 35.21
N GLU A 582 14.96 -52.41 36.36
CA GLU A 582 13.74 -52.46 37.16
C GLU A 582 12.63 -51.64 36.51
N ILE A 583 11.62 -52.33 35.95
CA ILE A 583 10.43 -51.69 35.40
C ILE A 583 9.41 -51.51 36.53
N LYS A 584 9.31 -50.30 37.08
CA LYS A 584 8.22 -49.93 37.99
C LYS A 584 6.89 -49.92 37.22
N LYS A 585 5.95 -50.78 37.62
CA LYS A 585 4.57 -50.76 37.12
C LYS A 585 3.79 -49.67 37.85
N GLU A 586 3.60 -48.52 37.22
CA GLU A 586 2.64 -47.52 37.70
C GLU A 586 1.20 -47.96 37.41
N ASN A 587 0.45 -48.25 38.47
CA ASN A 587 -0.99 -48.45 38.40
C ASN A 587 -1.70 -47.10 38.23
N THR A 588 -1.98 -46.72 36.98
CA THR A 588 -2.91 -45.62 36.67
C THR A 588 -4.33 -46.16 36.60
N ASP A 589 -5.26 -45.55 37.35
CA ASP A 589 -6.65 -46.00 37.40
C ASP A 589 -7.41 -45.51 36.14
N LEU A 590 -7.74 -46.43 35.24
CA LEU A 590 -8.34 -46.09 33.95
C LEU A 590 -9.84 -45.76 34.07
N PRO A 591 -10.38 -44.79 33.31
CA PRO A 591 -11.81 -44.48 33.29
C PRO A 591 -12.64 -45.60 32.63
N ASP A 592 -13.94 -45.62 32.89
CA ASP A 592 -14.88 -46.70 32.50
C ASP A 592 -14.96 -46.98 30.99
N LYS A 593 -14.63 -45.99 30.16
CA LYS A 593 -14.52 -46.11 28.70
C LYS A 593 -13.18 -45.55 28.25
N VAL A 594 -12.31 -46.42 27.74
CA VAL A 594 -11.00 -46.03 27.20
C VAL A 594 -11.10 -45.83 25.69
N ILE A 595 -10.60 -44.70 25.20
CA ILE A 595 -10.51 -44.42 23.75
C ILE A 595 -9.21 -45.04 23.22
N LEU A 596 -9.34 -45.98 22.28
CA LEU A 596 -8.19 -46.51 21.54
C LEU A 596 -8.36 -46.22 20.03
N PHE A 597 -7.27 -45.78 19.40
CA PHE A 597 -7.18 -45.60 17.95
C PHE A 597 -7.05 -46.96 17.25
N THR A 598 -7.78 -47.10 16.15
CA THR A 598 -7.69 -48.25 15.25
C THR A 598 -7.53 -47.79 13.81
N HIS A 599 -6.45 -48.20 13.14
CA HIS A 599 -6.24 -47.86 11.74
C HIS A 599 -7.31 -48.52 10.86
N LYS A 600 -8.07 -47.73 10.09
CA LYS A 600 -8.85 -48.24 8.97
C LYS A 600 -8.23 -47.73 7.67
N PRO A 601 -7.67 -48.59 6.80
CA PRO A 601 -7.27 -48.15 5.48
C PRO A 601 -8.49 -47.58 4.75
N GLN A 602 -8.37 -46.36 4.20
CA GLN A 602 -9.49 -45.70 3.54
C GLN A 602 -9.96 -46.50 2.32
N GLU A 603 -11.16 -47.09 2.42
CA GLU A 603 -11.93 -47.38 1.23
C GLU A 603 -12.31 -46.06 0.56
N ILE A 604 -11.91 -45.90 -0.70
CA ILE A 604 -12.28 -44.75 -1.51
C ILE A 604 -13.80 -44.75 -1.64
N ARG A 605 -14.48 -43.81 -0.94
CA ARG A 605 -15.93 -43.63 -1.05
C ARG A 605 -16.30 -43.45 -2.53
N ARG A 606 -16.93 -44.47 -3.11
CA ARG A 606 -17.65 -44.32 -4.38
C ARG A 606 -18.82 -43.36 -4.12
N PRO A 607 -19.11 -42.40 -5.00
CA PRO A 607 -20.34 -41.62 -4.87
C PRO A 607 -21.53 -42.58 -4.97
N ASN A 608 -22.48 -42.48 -4.02
CA ASN A 608 -23.67 -43.32 -4.00
C ASN A 608 -24.47 -43.13 -5.31
N PRO A 609 -24.98 -44.22 -5.92
CA PRO A 609 -25.91 -44.08 -7.04
C PRO A 609 -27.18 -43.38 -6.54
N ILE A 610 -27.61 -42.35 -7.27
CA ILE A 610 -28.83 -41.60 -6.94
C ILE A 610 -30.04 -42.54 -7.07
N ASN A 611 -30.75 -42.77 -5.97
CA ASN A 611 -31.96 -43.59 -5.94
C ASN A 611 -33.06 -42.99 -6.83
N LYS A 612 -33.28 -43.60 -8.00
CA LYS A 612 -34.45 -43.32 -8.84
C LYS A 612 -35.67 -44.15 -8.37
N SER A 613 -36.41 -43.63 -7.39
CA SER A 613 -37.74 -44.15 -7.07
C SER A 613 -38.67 -43.10 -6.44
N ALA A 614 -39.28 -42.26 -7.27
CA ALA A 614 -40.56 -41.61 -6.98
C ALA A 614 -41.35 -41.46 -8.29
N ARG A 615 -42.63 -41.88 -8.30
CA ARG A 615 -43.43 -42.06 -9.53
C ARG A 615 -44.85 -41.52 -9.33
N ILE A 616 -45.12 -40.33 -9.87
CA ILE A 616 -46.48 -39.75 -10.04
C ILE A 616 -46.45 -39.07 -11.42
N LYS A 617 -47.01 -39.62 -12.52
CA LYS A 617 -48.41 -39.83 -12.95
C LYS A 617 -49.19 -38.57 -13.39
N ASN A 618 -49.38 -38.50 -14.71
CA ASN A 618 -50.52 -37.97 -15.49
C ASN A 618 -50.70 -36.46 -15.71
N GLY A 619 -50.98 -36.07 -16.97
CA GLY A 619 -51.48 -34.73 -17.34
C GLY A 619 -51.23 -34.28 -18.80
N ASN A 620 -52.09 -34.72 -19.75
CA ASN A 620 -52.38 -34.22 -21.12
C ASN A 620 -51.42 -33.29 -21.95
N LYS A 621 -51.25 -33.69 -23.22
CA LYS A 621 -50.78 -32.94 -24.42
C LYS A 621 -51.77 -31.80 -24.83
N PRO A 622 -51.51 -30.84 -25.79
CA PRO A 622 -50.73 -31.06 -27.04
C PRO A 622 -50.04 -29.86 -27.79
N LYS A 623 -49.37 -30.20 -28.92
CA LYS A 623 -48.83 -29.34 -30.03
C LYS A 623 -47.53 -28.57 -29.69
N LEU A 624 -46.55 -28.34 -30.59
CA LEU A 624 -46.51 -28.39 -32.07
C LEU A 624 -45.37 -29.25 -32.69
N LYS A 625 -45.71 -29.83 -33.86
CA LYS A 625 -44.90 -30.15 -35.06
C LYS A 625 -43.38 -30.40 -34.96
N SER A 626 -43.02 -31.68 -35.13
CA SER A 626 -41.77 -32.15 -35.76
C SER A 626 -41.87 -32.18 -37.30
N ASN A 627 -40.73 -32.22 -37.99
CA ASN A 627 -40.41 -32.93 -39.27
C ASN A 627 -38.98 -32.50 -39.71
N THR A 628 -38.06 -33.25 -40.35
CA THR A 628 -37.85 -34.68 -40.75
C THR A 628 -36.38 -34.79 -41.23
N SER A 629 -35.67 -35.93 -41.39
CA SER A 629 -35.98 -37.36 -41.24
C SER A 629 -34.71 -38.25 -41.08
N GLN A 630 -34.81 -39.29 -40.24
CA GLN A 630 -34.36 -40.69 -40.47
C GLN A 630 -32.97 -41.04 -41.07
N LYS A 631 -32.20 -41.87 -40.34
CA LYS A 631 -31.97 -43.34 -40.61
C LYS A 631 -31.05 -43.94 -39.51
N LYS A 632 -31.55 -44.88 -38.71
CA LYS A 632 -31.46 -46.37 -38.81
C LYS A 632 -30.16 -46.98 -38.26
N LEU A 633 -30.32 -47.99 -37.39
CA LEU A 633 -29.28 -48.75 -36.69
C LEU A 633 -28.62 -49.81 -37.58
N SER A 634 -27.36 -50.18 -37.30
CA SER A 634 -26.95 -51.61 -37.14
C SER A 634 -25.56 -51.79 -36.50
N LYS A 635 -25.39 -52.95 -35.84
CA LYS A 635 -24.20 -53.44 -35.11
C LYS A 635 -22.92 -53.62 -35.96
N LYS A 636 -21.74 -53.49 -35.31
CA LYS A 636 -20.56 -54.43 -35.34
C LYS A 636 -19.47 -53.88 -34.40
N GLU A 637 -18.92 -54.65 -33.45
CA GLU A 637 -17.84 -55.66 -33.53
C GLU A 637 -16.41 -55.11 -33.74
N ASN A 638 -15.47 -55.68 -32.97
CA ASN A 638 -14.04 -55.34 -32.90
C ASN A 638 -13.30 -55.45 -34.25
N ARG A 639 -12.32 -54.55 -34.47
CA ARG A 639 -10.96 -54.92 -34.95
C ARG A 639 -9.94 -53.77 -34.79
N LYS A 640 -8.67 -54.14 -34.63
CA LYS A 640 -7.50 -53.25 -34.49
C LYS A 640 -7.22 -52.52 -35.82
N SER A 641 -6.63 -51.33 -35.76
CA SER A 641 -5.99 -50.67 -36.92
C SER A 641 -4.65 -50.04 -36.56
N VAL A 642 -3.66 -50.25 -37.43
CA VAL A 642 -2.28 -49.73 -37.33
C VAL A 642 -2.22 -48.30 -37.88
N SER A 643 -1.42 -47.43 -37.26
CA SER A 643 -1.18 -46.05 -37.73
C SER A 643 -0.24 -46.01 -38.94
N LYS A 644 -0.64 -45.31 -40.01
CA LYS A 644 0.28 -44.80 -41.05
C LYS A 644 0.65 -43.34 -40.76
N PRO A 645 1.87 -42.88 -41.10
CA PRO A 645 2.25 -41.47 -40.97
C PRO A 645 1.62 -40.59 -42.07
N ILE A 646 1.55 -39.30 -41.78
CA ILE A 646 1.01 -38.22 -42.64
C ILE A 646 2.13 -37.77 -43.62
N PRO A 647 1.84 -37.47 -44.90
CA PRO A 647 2.84 -36.95 -45.83
C PRO A 647 3.24 -35.50 -45.50
N LEU A 648 4.50 -35.15 -45.79
CA LEU A 648 5.05 -33.81 -45.59
C LEU A 648 4.84 -32.91 -46.82
N ASP A 649 4.76 -31.61 -46.57
CA ASP A 649 4.47 -30.54 -47.53
C ASP A 649 5.74 -30.19 -48.37
N PRO A 650 5.68 -30.22 -49.73
CA PRO A 650 6.86 -30.13 -50.58
C PRO A 650 7.59 -28.76 -50.59
N ASP A 651 6.93 -27.66 -50.23
CA ASP A 651 7.52 -26.30 -50.30
C ASP A 651 8.09 -25.78 -48.96
N SER A 652 8.29 -26.66 -47.97
CA SER A 652 8.92 -26.29 -46.69
C SER A 652 10.44 -26.20 -46.80
N PRO A 653 11.09 -25.09 -46.38
CA PRO A 653 12.55 -24.93 -46.42
C PRO A 653 13.31 -25.94 -45.54
N PHE A 654 12.62 -26.68 -44.66
CA PHE A 654 13.20 -27.75 -43.85
C PHE A 654 13.32 -29.10 -44.58
N ALA A 655 12.69 -29.28 -45.75
CA ALA A 655 12.81 -30.51 -46.54
C ALA A 655 14.25 -30.75 -47.06
N LEU A 656 14.97 -29.68 -47.41
CA LEU A 656 16.36 -29.74 -47.87
C LEU A 656 17.34 -30.23 -46.77
N LEU A 657 17.04 -29.95 -45.50
CA LEU A 657 17.83 -30.46 -44.36
C LEU A 657 17.59 -31.95 -44.07
N ALA A 658 16.46 -32.51 -44.48
CA ALA A 658 16.18 -33.94 -44.34
C ALA A 658 17.04 -34.78 -45.31
N GLY A 659 17.15 -34.37 -46.57
CA GLY A 659 17.96 -35.08 -47.59
C GLY A 659 19.46 -35.07 -47.28
N LEU A 660 19.99 -33.95 -46.75
CA LEU A 660 21.39 -33.81 -46.36
C LEU A 660 21.79 -34.78 -45.22
N LYS A 661 20.82 -35.19 -44.41
CA LYS A 661 20.98 -36.16 -43.30
C LYS A 661 21.04 -37.62 -43.78
N GLU A 662 20.57 -37.92 -44.98
CA GLU A 662 20.70 -39.25 -45.60
C GLU A 662 22.03 -39.40 -46.35
N GLN A 663 22.48 -38.35 -47.07
CA GLN A 663 23.80 -38.36 -47.72
C GLN A 663 24.98 -38.51 -46.74
N LEU A 664 24.89 -37.92 -45.54
CA LEU A 664 25.91 -38.09 -44.49
C LEU A 664 25.91 -39.47 -43.82
N LYS A 665 24.91 -40.32 -44.06
CA LYS A 665 24.83 -41.69 -43.53
C LYS A 665 25.37 -42.76 -44.48
N SER A 666 25.73 -42.43 -45.72
CA SER A 666 26.29 -43.38 -46.68
C SER A 666 27.82 -43.29 -46.85
N GLN A 667 28.53 -42.67 -45.90
CA GLN A 667 30.01 -42.55 -45.90
C GLN A 667 30.68 -42.94 -44.57
N LYS A 668 30.01 -43.70 -43.70
CA LYS A 668 30.63 -44.39 -42.55
C LYS A 668 29.98 -45.76 -42.33
#